data_AF-A0A452GNM1-F1
#
_entry.id   AF-A0A452GNM1-F1
#
_cell.length_a   1.000
_cell.length_b   1.000
_cell.length_c   1.000
_cell.angle_alpha   90.00
_cell.angle_beta   90.00
_cell.angle_gamma   90.00
#
_symmetry.space_group_name_H-M   'P 1'
#
loop_
_entity.id
_entity.type
_entity.pdbx_description
1 polymer ?
#
loop_
_entity_poly.entity_id
_entity_poly.type
_entity_poly.pdbx_seq_one_letter_code
_entity_poly.pdbx_strand_id
1 'polypeptide(L)'
;RIGAYISNLSVSMMDPNHFLMIMLSRFELYQIFSTPDYGKRFNTENTNKDVVQQNNTLIEEMLYLIIMIVGERFSPGVGQVNATEEIKREIIHQLSIRPMAHSELVKALPEDENKETGMESVIEAVACFKKPGLTGRGLYELKPECTKDFNLYFYHFSRAEQSKAEEAQRKLKRQNREDTALPPPVLPPLSPLFASLINILQSDVMLCIMGTILQWAVEHNSYAWSESMLQRVLHLIGMALQEEKQHLENLNEENVVTFTFTQKISRPGEAPSNSPSILAMLETLQNAPHLEVHKDMIRWILKTFNAIKKLRESSSTSPVPETEGNIIEEGSRDQDKAERKRKAEIARLRREKIMAQMSEMQRHFIDENKELFQQTLEELATSTSRVLDNSSTVSDTKLTALGPKQTRVTERRQVVTCILCQEEQEVKVDNRAMVLAAFVQRSTVLSKNRNKVIQDPEKYDPLFMHPELSCGTHTGSCGHIMHAHCWQRYFDAVQAKEQRRQQRLRVHTSYDVENGEFLCPLCECLSNTVIPLLPPPRGLFNRLDFSDHPNLAQWIRTISQQIKALYILRDEETASKSEDLILYILKYGNIILPKGFRPDFQPNLYSESIKEMLTTFGTATYKVGLKVHPNEEDLRVPIMCWGSCAYTIQTIERILADEDKPLFGHLPCRQDDCLTSLTRFAAAHWTISSLSSVQGHFCRLFASLVPNEKSGNLPCILDIDMFHLLVSLVLSFPAIYCQDFSGVSLGTGDLHIFHLVTMAHIVQILLTSSTEENGMDQENPNGEEEVAVLTLYKFLCQHTGSALKEMSSGWHLCRSIKAGIMPFLRCSALFFHYLNGVPAPSEIQVTGASQFDHLCSYLSLPNNLICLFQENGKIMNTLVESWCSDNEVKRYLEGKRQAIRCPKSGGDKSRAPTLCLVCGTMLCSQSYCCQTELEGEDVGACTAHTYVCGSGVGIFLRVRECQVLFLAGKTKGCFYAPPYLDDYGETDQGLRRGNPLHLCKERFKKIQKLWQQHSITEEIGHAQEANQTLVGIDWQHL
;
A
#
# COMPACT_ATOMS: atom_id res chain seq x y z
N ARG A 1 -21.95 40.52 -4.79
CA ARG A 1 -21.52 41.58 -5.74
C ARG A 1 -22.60 42.64 -5.96
N ILE A 2 -23.77 42.31 -6.54
CA ILE A 2 -24.84 43.31 -6.81
C ILE A 2 -25.36 44.02 -5.54
N GLY A 3 -25.60 43.29 -4.44
CA GLY A 3 -26.08 43.88 -3.18
C GLY A 3 -25.10 44.87 -2.54
N ALA A 4 -23.80 44.52 -2.47
CA ALA A 4 -22.75 45.40 -1.95
C ALA A 4 -22.54 46.63 -2.87
N TYR A 5 -22.64 46.45 -4.19
CA TYR A 5 -22.57 47.57 -5.14
C TYR A 5 -23.73 48.56 -4.97
N ILE A 6 -24.95 48.06 -4.78
CA ILE A 6 -26.14 48.90 -4.51
C ILE A 6 -26.02 49.60 -3.15
N SER A 7 -25.54 48.92 -2.12
CA SER A 7 -25.27 49.53 -0.81
C SER A 7 -24.18 50.60 -0.89
N ASN A 8 -23.06 50.35 -1.58
CA ASN A 8 -21.98 51.32 -1.77
C ASN A 8 -22.46 52.54 -2.57
N LEU A 9 -23.29 52.34 -3.60
CA LEU A 9 -23.90 53.42 -4.36
C LEU A 9 -24.85 54.25 -3.48
N SER A 10 -25.66 53.59 -2.64
CA SER A 10 -26.59 54.26 -1.73
C SER A 10 -25.86 55.09 -0.66
N VAL A 11 -24.75 54.58 -0.11
CA VAL A 11 -23.92 55.32 0.84
C VAL A 11 -23.24 56.51 0.20
N SER A 12 -22.69 56.35 -1.01
CA SER A 12 -21.98 57.44 -1.69
C SER A 12 -22.86 58.66 -2.00
N MET A 13 -24.18 58.45 -2.09
CA MET A 13 -25.20 59.44 -2.46
C MET A 13 -25.98 60.00 -1.25
N MET A 14 -25.76 59.50 -0.03
CA MET A 14 -26.50 59.89 1.18
C MET A 14 -25.55 60.44 2.26
N ASP A 15 -26.09 61.23 3.20
CA ASP A 15 -25.32 61.64 4.38
C ASP A 15 -24.91 60.41 5.22
N PRO A 16 -23.64 60.28 5.64
CA PRO A 16 -23.15 59.11 6.38
C PRO A 16 -23.88 58.85 7.70
N ASN A 17 -24.26 59.89 8.45
CA ASN A 17 -25.01 59.72 9.69
C ASN A 17 -26.42 59.20 9.38
N HIS A 18 -27.08 59.75 8.36
CA HIS A 18 -28.41 59.30 7.95
C HIS A 18 -28.41 57.83 7.48
N PHE A 19 -27.40 57.40 6.72
CA PHE A 19 -27.25 56.01 6.32
C PHE A 19 -27.10 55.06 7.51
N LEU A 20 -26.22 55.38 8.47
CA LEU A 20 -26.02 54.56 9.66
C LEU A 20 -27.28 54.50 10.54
N MET A 21 -28.05 55.58 10.60
CA MET A 21 -29.33 55.60 11.32
C MET A 21 -30.38 54.67 10.68
N ILE A 22 -30.45 54.63 9.34
CA ILE A 22 -31.29 53.66 8.62
C ILE A 22 -30.84 52.23 8.91
N MET A 23 -29.53 51.99 8.90
CA MET A 23 -28.97 50.67 9.18
C MET A 23 -29.26 50.24 10.64
N LEU A 24 -29.08 51.12 11.62
CA LEU A 24 -29.46 50.88 13.02
C LEU A 24 -30.94 50.55 13.17
N SER A 25 -31.82 51.23 12.42
CA SER A 25 -33.25 50.93 12.41
C SER A 25 -33.55 49.58 11.76
N ARG A 26 -32.86 49.21 10.67
CA ARG A 26 -33.06 47.94 9.95
C ARG A 26 -32.59 46.72 10.73
N PHE A 27 -31.54 46.87 11.53
CA PHE A 27 -31.07 45.83 12.45
C PHE A 27 -31.79 45.86 13.82
N GLU A 28 -32.76 46.77 14.01
CA GLU A 28 -33.49 46.97 15.28
C GLU A 28 -32.59 47.37 16.47
N LEU A 29 -31.41 47.94 16.19
CA LEU A 29 -30.38 48.31 17.16
C LEU A 29 -30.47 49.77 17.65
N TYR A 30 -31.36 50.58 17.06
CA TYR A 30 -31.47 52.01 17.40
C TYR A 30 -31.67 52.26 18.90
N GLN A 31 -32.54 51.49 19.55
CA GLN A 31 -32.83 51.63 20.98
C GLN A 31 -31.63 51.29 21.87
N ILE A 32 -30.73 50.42 21.39
CA ILE A 32 -29.54 49.96 22.12
C ILE A 32 -28.52 51.09 22.19
N PHE A 33 -28.19 51.70 21.05
CA PHE A 33 -27.21 52.78 20.98
C PHE A 33 -27.75 54.16 21.40
N SER A 34 -29.07 54.31 21.48
CA SER A 34 -29.72 55.54 21.96
C SER A 34 -29.91 55.58 23.49
N THR A 35 -29.72 54.46 24.19
CA THR A 35 -29.96 54.35 25.64
C THR A 35 -28.63 54.31 26.41
N PRO A 36 -28.30 55.33 27.23
CA PRO A 36 -27.01 55.40 27.92
C PRO A 36 -26.78 54.32 29.00
N ASP A 37 -27.85 53.68 29.49
CA ASP A 37 -27.80 52.66 30.56
C ASP A 37 -28.12 51.23 30.07
N TYR A 38 -28.00 50.95 28.76
CA TYR A 38 -28.34 49.64 28.19
C TYR A 38 -27.65 48.48 28.95
N GLY A 39 -26.34 48.58 29.22
CA GLY A 39 -25.60 47.56 29.98
C GLY A 39 -26.03 47.41 31.44
N LYS A 40 -26.58 48.46 32.08
CA LYS A 40 -26.99 48.43 33.50
C LYS A 40 -28.40 47.89 33.70
N ARG A 41 -29.29 48.02 32.71
CA ARG A 41 -30.70 47.55 32.79
C ARG A 41 -30.84 46.02 32.87
N PHE A 42 -29.91 45.25 32.30
CA PHE A 42 -29.95 43.78 32.32
C PHE A 42 -29.43 43.15 33.62
N ASN A 43 -28.96 43.97 34.57
CA ASN A 43 -28.43 43.48 35.84
C ASN A 43 -29.53 43.24 36.89
N THR A 44 -30.76 43.73 36.66
CA THR A 44 -31.76 43.87 37.73
C THR A 44 -33.02 43.00 37.56
N GLU A 45 -33.33 42.49 36.36
CA GLU A 45 -34.51 41.62 36.16
C GLU A 45 -34.21 40.46 35.20
N ASN A 46 -34.61 39.27 35.63
CA ASN A 46 -34.41 37.95 35.01
C ASN A 46 -35.03 37.87 33.60
N THR A 47 -34.40 38.53 32.61
CA THR A 47 -34.86 38.61 31.22
C THR A 47 -33.97 37.77 30.30
N ASN A 48 -34.61 37.09 29.34
CA ASN A 48 -34.06 36.05 28.46
C ASN A 48 -32.64 36.32 27.97
N LYS A 49 -31.66 35.51 28.41
CA LYS A 49 -30.29 35.47 27.88
C LYS A 49 -30.26 35.40 26.34
N ASP A 50 -31.25 34.74 25.76
CA ASP A 50 -31.42 34.59 24.31
C ASP A 50 -31.58 35.93 23.58
N VAL A 51 -32.25 36.92 24.17
CA VAL A 51 -32.45 38.26 23.57
C VAL A 51 -31.14 39.05 23.56
N VAL A 52 -30.37 38.97 24.65
CA VAL A 52 -29.05 39.62 24.72
C VAL A 52 -28.08 39.00 23.73
N GLN A 53 -28.08 37.66 23.61
CA GLN A 53 -27.26 36.96 22.63
C GLN A 53 -27.68 37.25 21.18
N GLN A 54 -28.98 37.35 20.92
CA GLN A 54 -29.50 37.77 19.61
C GLN A 54 -29.06 39.21 19.27
N ASN A 55 -29.17 40.14 20.22
CA ASN A 55 -28.73 41.53 20.03
C ASN A 55 -27.22 41.62 19.78
N ASN A 56 -26.40 40.88 20.53
CA ASN A 56 -24.95 40.80 20.29
C ASN A 56 -24.66 40.28 18.87
N THR A 57 -25.37 39.23 18.44
CA THR A 57 -25.24 38.69 17.08
C THR A 57 -25.62 39.73 16.01
N LEU A 58 -26.70 40.49 16.22
CA LEU A 58 -27.13 41.54 15.29
C LEU A 58 -26.11 42.69 15.21
N ILE A 59 -25.55 43.13 16.34
CA ILE A 59 -24.49 44.16 16.36
C ILE A 59 -23.25 43.65 15.62
N GLU A 60 -22.85 42.41 15.87
CA GLU A 60 -21.76 41.77 15.14
C GLU A 60 -22.00 41.83 13.62
N GLU A 61 -23.12 41.32 13.14
CA GLU A 61 -23.41 41.29 11.70
C GLU A 61 -23.51 42.69 11.07
N MET A 62 -24.04 43.67 11.81
CA MET A 62 -24.04 45.07 11.38
C MET A 62 -22.62 45.60 11.22
N LEU A 63 -21.74 45.39 12.21
CA LEU A 63 -20.34 45.84 12.13
C LEU A 63 -19.59 45.16 10.99
N TYR A 64 -19.85 43.87 10.75
CA TYR A 64 -19.26 43.13 9.63
C TYR A 64 -19.74 43.66 8.29
N LEU A 65 -21.02 44.00 8.16
CA LEU A 65 -21.54 44.65 6.95
C LEU A 65 -20.84 46.01 6.70
N ILE A 66 -20.59 46.81 7.74
CA ILE A 66 -19.82 48.07 7.59
C ILE A 66 -18.39 47.80 7.11
N ILE A 67 -17.72 46.81 7.71
CA ILE A 67 -16.36 46.40 7.29
C ILE A 67 -16.37 46.00 5.80
N MET A 68 -17.35 45.23 5.36
CA MET A 68 -17.50 44.83 3.96
C MET A 68 -17.75 46.02 3.03
N ILE A 69 -18.66 46.92 3.39
CA ILE A 69 -19.00 48.13 2.61
C ILE A 69 -17.75 48.99 2.38
N VAL A 70 -16.97 49.24 3.43
CA VAL A 70 -15.77 50.08 3.37
C VAL A 70 -14.57 49.35 2.72
N GLY A 71 -14.47 48.04 2.94
CA GLY A 71 -13.34 47.21 2.52
C GLY A 71 -13.41 46.66 1.09
N GLU A 72 -14.59 46.70 0.45
CA GLU A 72 -14.77 46.16 -0.90
C GLU A 72 -14.35 47.16 -1.99
N ARG A 73 -13.04 47.26 -2.20
CA ARG A 73 -12.40 48.17 -3.18
C ARG A 73 -11.63 47.47 -4.29
N PHE A 74 -11.61 46.14 -4.29
CA PHE A 74 -10.85 45.34 -5.27
C PHE A 74 -11.71 44.83 -6.43
N SER A 75 -12.96 45.29 -6.51
CA SER A 75 -13.81 45.13 -7.68
C SER A 75 -13.57 46.28 -8.68
N PRO A 76 -13.27 45.99 -9.96
CA PRO A 76 -13.12 47.01 -10.99
C PRO A 76 -14.34 47.94 -11.05
N GLY A 77 -14.09 49.26 -11.03
CA GLY A 77 -15.12 50.30 -11.03
C GLY A 77 -15.47 50.86 -9.65
N VAL A 78 -15.31 50.09 -8.57
CA VAL A 78 -15.47 50.58 -7.18
C VAL A 78 -14.15 51.17 -6.67
N GLY A 79 -13.04 50.44 -6.82
CA GLY A 79 -11.69 50.96 -6.57
C GLY A 79 -10.83 51.00 -7.83
N GLN A 80 -9.69 51.68 -7.74
CA GLN A 80 -8.73 51.81 -8.83
C GLN A 80 -7.83 50.56 -8.90
N VAL A 81 -8.37 49.46 -9.40
CA VAL A 81 -7.67 48.16 -9.51
C VAL A 81 -7.85 47.51 -10.88
N ASN A 82 -6.89 46.68 -11.26
CA ASN A 82 -6.95 45.84 -12.46
C ASN A 82 -7.51 44.46 -12.12
N ALA A 83 -8.08 43.76 -13.10
CA ALA A 83 -8.59 42.38 -12.94
C ALA A 83 -7.53 41.39 -12.38
N THR A 84 -6.25 41.60 -12.69
CA THR A 84 -5.14 40.81 -12.13
C THR A 84 -5.00 40.95 -10.61
N GLU A 85 -5.23 42.14 -10.06
CA GLU A 85 -5.14 42.39 -8.61
C GLU A 85 -6.36 41.81 -7.86
N GLU A 86 -7.52 41.71 -8.53
CA GLU A 86 -8.69 41.00 -7.99
C GLU A 86 -8.39 39.49 -7.83
N ILE A 87 -7.84 38.85 -8.87
CA ILE A 87 -7.46 37.43 -8.84
C ILE A 87 -6.33 37.18 -7.82
N LYS A 88 -5.35 38.08 -7.77
CA LYS A 88 -4.26 38.02 -6.80
C LYS A 88 -4.79 38.06 -5.36
N ARG A 89 -5.75 38.94 -5.08
CA ARG A 89 -6.42 38.99 -3.78
C ARG A 89 -7.11 37.66 -3.48
N GLU A 90 -7.83 37.08 -4.42
CA GLU A 90 -8.50 35.79 -4.22
C GLU A 90 -7.51 34.68 -3.83
N ILE A 91 -6.44 34.51 -4.61
CA ILE A 91 -5.44 33.46 -4.37
C ILE A 91 -4.73 33.64 -3.02
N ILE A 92 -4.40 34.87 -2.63
CA ILE A 92 -3.79 35.17 -1.34
C ILE A 92 -4.68 34.67 -0.20
N HIS A 93 -5.98 34.93 -0.27
CA HIS A 93 -6.92 34.56 0.79
C HIS A 93 -7.19 33.06 0.83
N GLN A 94 -7.29 32.38 -0.33
CA GLN A 94 -7.43 30.92 -0.39
C GLN A 94 -6.19 30.21 0.21
N LEU A 95 -4.98 30.61 -0.17
CA LEU A 95 -3.74 30.03 0.35
C LEU A 95 -3.46 30.41 1.81
N SER A 96 -4.08 31.47 2.32
CA SER A 96 -3.98 31.87 3.74
C SER A 96 -4.75 30.95 4.68
N ILE A 97 -5.71 30.16 4.17
CA ILE A 97 -6.42 29.13 4.94
C ILE A 97 -5.52 27.90 5.14
N ARG A 98 -4.97 27.38 4.04
CA ARG A 98 -4.07 26.20 4.02
C ARG A 98 -3.31 26.11 2.71
N PRO A 99 -2.19 25.36 2.66
CA PRO A 99 -1.57 24.95 1.40
C PRO A 99 -2.56 24.14 0.55
N MET A 100 -2.63 24.44 -0.75
CA MET A 100 -3.57 23.81 -1.69
C MET A 100 -2.83 23.26 -2.92
N ALA A 101 -3.34 22.18 -3.49
CA ALA A 101 -2.87 21.68 -4.78
C ALA A 101 -3.43 22.54 -5.93
N HIS A 102 -2.82 22.49 -7.12
CA HIS A 102 -3.25 23.29 -8.26
C HIS A 102 -4.75 23.13 -8.56
N SER A 103 -5.21 21.87 -8.61
CA SER A 103 -6.60 21.52 -8.89
C SER A 103 -7.59 21.97 -7.81
N GLU A 104 -7.17 22.06 -6.54
CA GLU A 104 -8.00 22.59 -5.45
C GLU A 104 -8.11 24.10 -5.53
N LEU A 105 -6.99 24.78 -5.82
CA LEU A 105 -6.94 26.24 -5.94
C LEU A 105 -7.82 26.71 -7.10
N VAL A 106 -7.74 26.09 -8.27
CA VAL A 106 -8.58 26.42 -9.44
C VAL A 106 -10.07 26.25 -9.14
N LYS A 107 -10.46 25.20 -8.41
CA LYS A 107 -11.87 24.98 -8.02
C LYS A 107 -12.40 26.00 -7.00
N ALA A 108 -11.52 26.60 -6.21
CA ALA A 108 -11.90 27.57 -5.19
C ALA A 108 -12.10 28.98 -5.77
N LEU A 109 -11.65 29.25 -6.99
CA LEU A 109 -11.81 30.54 -7.65
C LEU A 109 -13.18 30.65 -8.37
N PRO A 110 -13.78 31.85 -8.47
CA PRO A 110 -15.03 32.08 -9.22
C PRO A 110 -14.91 31.70 -10.71
N GLU A 111 -15.96 31.09 -11.27
CA GLU A 111 -15.93 30.48 -12.62
C GLU A 111 -15.82 31.46 -13.81
N ASP A 112 -16.03 32.77 -13.59
CA ASP A 112 -16.57 33.65 -14.65
C ASP A 112 -15.59 34.51 -15.47
N GLU A 113 -14.31 34.69 -15.14
CA GLU A 113 -13.43 35.51 -16.01
C GLU A 113 -12.02 34.94 -16.22
N ASN A 114 -11.83 34.40 -17.43
CA ASN A 114 -10.60 33.94 -18.09
C ASN A 114 -10.04 32.58 -17.65
N LYS A 115 -10.61 31.54 -18.24
CA LYS A 115 -9.97 30.24 -18.43
C LYS A 115 -8.58 30.44 -19.06
N GLU A 116 -7.56 30.13 -18.26
CA GLU A 116 -6.18 29.75 -18.64
C GLU A 116 -5.14 30.84 -18.90
N THR A 117 -5.42 31.95 -19.59
CA THR A 117 -4.35 32.93 -19.90
C THR A 117 -4.20 34.01 -18.83
N GLY A 118 -3.36 33.75 -17.82
CA GLY A 118 -2.87 34.76 -16.88
C GLY A 118 -2.86 34.32 -15.41
N MET A 119 -3.69 33.35 -15.03
CA MET A 119 -3.79 32.84 -13.66
C MET A 119 -2.46 32.22 -13.19
N GLU A 120 -1.78 31.45 -14.05
CA GLU A 120 -0.50 30.81 -13.72
C GLU A 120 0.57 31.86 -13.36
N SER A 121 0.63 32.97 -14.11
CA SER A 121 1.56 34.07 -13.82
C SER A 121 1.27 34.73 -12.46
N VAL A 122 0.00 34.80 -12.07
CA VAL A 122 -0.40 35.34 -10.76
C VAL A 122 -0.06 34.36 -9.64
N ILE A 123 -0.28 33.05 -9.84
CA ILE A 123 0.11 32.00 -8.88
C ILE A 123 1.62 32.03 -8.65
N GLU A 124 2.42 32.11 -9.71
CA GLU A 124 3.88 32.22 -9.58
C GLU A 124 4.32 33.49 -8.84
N ALA A 125 3.57 34.58 -8.99
CA ALA A 125 3.84 35.82 -8.27
C ALA A 125 3.55 35.69 -6.77
N VAL A 126 2.44 35.06 -6.36
CA VAL A 126 1.97 35.03 -4.96
C VAL A 126 2.33 33.77 -4.17
N ALA A 127 2.61 32.65 -4.85
CA ALA A 127 2.79 31.35 -4.23
C ALA A 127 4.12 30.69 -4.60
N CYS A 128 4.61 29.83 -3.70
CA CYS A 128 5.77 28.97 -3.91
C CYS A 128 5.31 27.53 -4.04
N PHE A 129 5.70 26.85 -5.12
CA PHE A 129 5.37 25.44 -5.32
C PHE A 129 6.35 24.53 -4.57
N LYS A 130 5.85 23.76 -3.60
CA LYS A 130 6.59 22.68 -2.96
C LYS A 130 6.31 21.37 -3.70
N LYS A 131 7.38 20.80 -4.26
CA LYS A 131 7.34 19.49 -4.92
C LYS A 131 6.89 18.40 -3.93
N PRO A 132 6.06 17.46 -4.37
CA PRO A 132 5.62 16.37 -3.52
C PRO A 132 6.78 15.46 -3.10
N GLY A 133 6.69 14.90 -1.90
CA GLY A 133 7.44 13.69 -1.53
C GLY A 133 6.87 12.44 -2.21
N LEU A 134 7.47 11.27 -1.93
CA LEU A 134 7.20 9.97 -2.59
C LEU A 134 5.71 9.53 -2.67
N THR A 135 4.83 10.07 -1.82
CA THR A 135 3.40 9.73 -1.78
C THR A 135 2.47 10.95 -1.81
N GLY A 136 3.02 12.16 -1.92
CA GLY A 136 2.26 13.42 -1.85
C GLY A 136 1.82 13.95 -3.22
N ARG A 137 0.96 14.95 -3.20
CA ARG A 137 0.68 15.87 -4.32
C ARG A 137 1.44 17.18 -4.12
N GLY A 138 1.85 17.85 -5.19
CA GLY A 138 2.53 19.15 -5.08
C GLY A 138 1.60 20.19 -4.48
N LEU A 139 2.11 21.03 -3.57
CA LEU A 139 1.31 22.02 -2.85
C LEU A 139 1.87 23.42 -3.09
N TYR A 140 0.96 24.37 -3.33
CA TYR A 140 1.26 25.79 -3.34
C TYR A 140 1.14 26.36 -1.92
N GLU A 141 2.17 27.08 -1.48
CA GLU A 141 2.18 27.83 -0.23
C GLU A 141 2.31 29.32 -0.52
N LEU A 142 1.64 30.17 0.28
CA LEU A 142 1.72 31.63 0.13
C LEU A 142 3.14 32.13 0.38
N LYS A 143 3.64 33.04 -0.47
CA LYS A 143 4.93 33.69 -0.23
C LYS A 143 4.87 34.62 1.00
N PRO A 144 5.92 34.68 1.83
CA PRO A 144 5.96 35.55 3.01
C PRO A 144 5.71 37.03 2.70
N GLU A 145 6.11 37.48 1.50
CA GLU A 145 5.94 38.85 1.03
C GLU A 145 4.47 39.25 0.85
N CYS A 146 3.60 38.29 0.54
CA CYS A 146 2.17 38.50 0.29
C CYS A 146 1.31 38.40 1.56
N THR A 147 1.88 37.96 2.69
CA THR A 147 1.16 37.84 3.97
C THR A 147 0.66 39.20 4.49
N LYS A 148 1.31 40.31 4.09
CA LYS A 148 0.91 41.68 4.43
C LYS A 148 -0.42 42.12 3.80
N ASP A 149 -0.84 41.45 2.72
CA ASP A 149 -2.05 41.77 1.96
C ASP A 149 -3.28 40.95 2.43
N PHE A 150 -3.09 40.10 3.46
CA PHE A 150 -4.15 39.29 4.06
C PHE A 150 -5.18 40.16 4.79
N ASN A 151 -6.46 39.96 4.48
CA ASN A 151 -7.59 40.52 5.21
C ASN A 151 -8.34 39.43 5.98
N LEU A 152 -8.51 39.63 7.29
CA LEU A 152 -9.31 38.75 8.13
C LEU A 152 -10.79 38.72 7.71
N TYR A 153 -11.35 39.88 7.34
CA TYR A 153 -12.76 40.01 6.96
C TYR A 153 -12.93 40.01 5.44
N PHE A 154 -12.34 39.00 4.78
CA PHE A 154 -12.49 38.81 3.34
C PHE A 154 -13.89 38.29 3.00
N TYR A 155 -14.55 38.94 2.04
CA TYR A 155 -15.98 38.75 1.83
C TYR A 155 -16.38 37.38 1.26
N HIS A 156 -15.48 36.65 0.60
CA HIS A 156 -15.74 35.29 0.13
C HIS A 156 -15.50 34.23 1.20
N PHE A 157 -14.98 34.58 2.38
CA PHE A 157 -14.88 33.61 3.47
C PHE A 157 -16.26 33.30 4.05
N SER A 158 -16.54 32.01 4.20
CA SER A 158 -17.52 31.55 5.18
C SER A 158 -17.01 31.79 6.60
N ARG A 159 -17.92 31.85 7.60
CA ARG A 159 -17.54 31.99 9.02
C ARG A 159 -16.52 30.93 9.47
N ALA A 160 -16.62 29.71 8.92
CA ALA A 160 -15.70 28.62 9.21
C ALA A 160 -14.31 28.82 8.58
N GLU A 161 -14.24 29.31 7.34
CA GLU A 161 -12.97 29.61 6.65
C GLU A 161 -12.26 30.80 7.28
N GLN A 162 -13.00 31.84 7.67
CA GLN A 162 -12.47 32.99 8.40
C GLN A 162 -11.76 32.54 9.68
N SER A 163 -12.43 31.72 10.50
CA SER A 163 -11.86 31.20 11.75
C SER A 163 -10.60 30.36 11.50
N LYS A 164 -10.59 29.51 10.47
CA LYS A 164 -9.42 28.71 10.08
C LYS A 164 -8.25 29.58 9.60
N ALA A 165 -8.52 30.57 8.75
CA ALA A 165 -7.51 31.51 8.26
C ALA A 165 -6.89 32.31 9.41
N GLU A 166 -7.71 32.80 10.34
CA GLU A 166 -7.28 33.54 11.52
C GLU A 166 -6.33 32.72 12.40
N GLU A 167 -6.69 31.47 12.69
CA GLU A 167 -5.86 30.56 13.47
C GLU A 167 -4.54 30.24 12.76
N ALA A 168 -4.59 29.94 11.45
CA ALA A 168 -3.42 29.65 10.64
C ALA A 168 -2.42 30.81 10.62
N GLN A 169 -2.90 32.04 10.41
CA GLN A 169 -2.05 33.23 10.36
C GLN A 169 -1.44 33.58 11.73
N ARG A 170 -2.21 33.48 12.83
CA ARG A 170 -1.65 33.66 14.17
C ARG A 170 -0.59 32.61 14.51
N LYS A 171 -0.82 31.35 14.12
CA LYS A 171 0.15 30.26 14.32
C LYS A 171 1.45 30.52 13.57
N LEU A 172 1.36 30.98 12.31
CA LEU A 172 2.51 31.33 11.50
C LEU A 172 3.33 32.47 12.14
N LYS A 173 2.68 33.54 12.60
CA LYS A 173 3.36 34.66 13.28
C LYS A 173 4.03 34.26 14.59
N ARG A 174 3.39 33.39 15.39
CA ARG A 174 4.00 32.81 16.60
C ARG A 174 5.27 32.01 16.28
N GLN A 175 5.28 31.23 15.20
CA GLN A 175 6.46 30.48 14.75
C GLN A 175 7.61 31.41 14.33
N ASN A 176 7.28 32.53 13.68
CA ASN A 176 8.25 33.54 13.24
C ASN A 176 8.70 34.50 14.35
N ARG A 177 8.15 34.38 15.58
CA ARG A 177 8.38 35.29 16.72
C ARG A 177 7.95 36.73 16.44
N GLU A 178 6.90 36.91 15.65
CA GLU A 178 6.28 38.19 15.34
C GLU A 178 5.06 38.46 16.24
N ASP A 179 4.64 39.74 16.31
CA ASP A 179 3.43 40.19 16.99
C ASP A 179 2.18 39.53 16.36
N THR A 180 1.26 38.99 17.17
CA THR A 180 0.12 38.20 16.67
C THR A 180 -1.04 39.02 16.12
N ALA A 181 -0.90 40.35 16.10
CA ALA A 181 -1.88 41.25 15.49
C ALA A 181 -2.12 40.92 14.01
N LEU A 182 -3.39 40.95 13.60
CA LEU A 182 -3.84 40.84 12.20
C LEU A 182 -4.46 42.18 11.80
N PRO A 183 -3.63 43.20 11.47
CA PRO A 183 -4.13 44.51 11.08
C PRO A 183 -4.87 44.44 9.72
N PRO A 184 -5.79 45.37 9.42
CA PRO A 184 -6.34 45.50 8.08
C PRO A 184 -5.21 45.73 7.05
N PRO A 185 -5.32 45.21 5.82
CA PRO A 185 -4.36 45.53 4.77
C PRO A 185 -4.60 46.92 4.19
N VAL A 186 -3.57 47.48 3.57
CA VAL A 186 -3.64 48.76 2.87
C VAL A 186 -4.64 48.66 1.71
N LEU A 187 -5.69 49.48 1.74
CA LEU A 187 -6.75 49.43 0.73
C LEU A 187 -6.42 50.29 -0.50
N PRO A 188 -6.84 49.88 -1.71
CA PRO A 188 -6.77 50.71 -2.91
C PRO A 188 -7.61 51.98 -2.78
N PRO A 189 -7.25 53.06 -3.51
CA PRO A 189 -8.08 54.27 -3.55
C PRO A 189 -9.41 53.98 -4.24
N LEU A 190 -10.48 54.58 -3.71
CA LEU A 190 -11.82 54.51 -4.30
C LEU A 190 -11.88 55.25 -5.63
N SER A 191 -12.79 54.83 -6.51
CA SER A 191 -13.10 55.63 -7.69
C SER A 191 -13.81 56.93 -7.27
N PRO A 192 -13.72 58.01 -8.07
CA PRO A 192 -14.25 59.33 -7.68
C PRO A 192 -15.73 59.32 -7.26
N LEU A 193 -16.53 58.41 -7.81
CA LEU A 193 -17.96 58.25 -7.49
C LEU A 193 -18.19 57.75 -6.05
N PHE A 194 -17.27 56.98 -5.49
CA PHE A 194 -17.39 56.41 -4.15
C PHE A 194 -16.51 57.13 -3.12
N ALA A 195 -15.82 58.22 -3.47
CA ALA A 195 -14.88 58.91 -2.59
C ALA A 195 -15.49 59.38 -1.25
N SER A 196 -16.80 59.66 -1.20
CA SER A 196 -17.51 60.06 0.02
C SER A 196 -17.75 58.90 1.01
N LEU A 197 -17.62 57.63 0.57
CA LEU A 197 -17.90 56.42 1.34
C LEU A 197 -17.08 56.34 2.64
N ILE A 198 -15.81 56.77 2.60
CA ILE A 198 -14.90 56.73 3.76
C ILE A 198 -15.42 57.57 4.93
N ASN A 199 -16.26 58.59 4.65
CA ASN A 199 -16.79 59.49 5.69
C ASN A 199 -17.68 58.77 6.72
N ILE A 200 -18.20 57.57 6.39
CA ILE A 200 -18.86 56.71 7.38
C ILE A 200 -17.97 56.47 8.59
N LEU A 201 -16.68 56.19 8.40
CA LEU A 201 -15.76 55.85 9.48
C LEU A 201 -15.56 56.99 10.48
N GLN A 202 -15.69 58.25 10.03
CA GLN A 202 -15.52 59.45 10.85
C GLN A 202 -16.85 60.16 11.18
N SER A 203 -17.99 59.55 10.87
CA SER A 203 -19.31 60.09 11.18
C SER A 203 -19.59 60.03 12.69
N ASP A 204 -20.44 60.92 13.19
CA ASP A 204 -20.71 61.04 14.63
C ASP A 204 -21.45 59.80 15.15
N VAL A 205 -22.35 59.23 14.34
CA VAL A 205 -23.05 57.97 14.66
C VAL A 205 -22.06 56.80 14.74
N MET A 206 -21.08 56.72 13.83
CA MET A 206 -20.06 55.66 13.87
C MET A 206 -19.14 55.78 15.09
N LEU A 207 -18.71 57.01 15.40
CA LEU A 207 -17.91 57.28 16.59
C LEU A 207 -18.68 56.94 17.88
N CYS A 208 -19.99 57.23 17.93
CA CYS A 208 -20.87 56.83 19.01
C CYS A 208 -20.90 55.29 19.14
N ILE A 209 -21.18 54.55 18.06
CA ILE A 209 -21.20 53.08 18.06
C ILE A 209 -19.88 52.48 18.56
N MET A 210 -18.74 52.93 18.01
CA MET A 210 -17.41 52.45 18.42
C MET A 210 -17.11 52.80 19.88
N GLY A 211 -17.43 54.02 20.30
CA GLY A 211 -17.23 54.48 21.67
C GLY A 211 -18.06 53.69 22.69
N THR A 212 -19.33 53.42 22.38
CA THR A 212 -20.23 52.64 23.26
C THR A 212 -19.73 51.21 23.46
N ILE A 213 -19.30 50.53 22.39
CA ILE A 213 -18.79 49.15 22.49
C ILE A 213 -17.47 49.10 23.27
N LEU A 214 -16.57 50.07 23.06
CA LEU A 214 -15.33 50.17 23.84
C LEU A 214 -15.61 50.45 25.32
N GLN A 215 -16.60 51.29 25.62
CA GLN A 215 -17.02 51.57 26.99
C GLN A 215 -17.53 50.30 27.68
N TRP A 216 -18.32 49.46 27.00
CA TRP A 216 -18.77 48.17 27.55
C TRP A 216 -17.61 47.21 27.85
N ALA A 217 -16.57 47.22 27.02
CA ALA A 217 -15.35 46.44 27.26
C ALA A 217 -14.55 46.95 28.47
N VAL A 218 -14.52 48.27 28.70
CA VAL A 218 -13.82 48.87 29.86
C VAL A 218 -14.57 48.61 31.17
N GLU A 219 -15.90 48.68 31.19
CA GLU A 219 -16.75 48.53 32.39
C GLU A 219 -16.89 47.09 32.90
N HIS A 220 -16.21 46.10 32.29
CA HIS A 220 -16.23 44.68 32.69
C HIS A 220 -17.64 44.04 32.73
N ASN A 221 -18.57 44.50 31.89
CA ASN A 221 -19.92 43.96 31.85
C ASN A 221 -20.04 42.79 30.86
N SER A 222 -19.71 41.57 31.31
CA SER A 222 -19.56 40.37 30.46
C SER A 222 -20.81 39.95 29.67
N TYR A 223 -21.99 40.48 29.99
CA TYR A 223 -23.23 40.16 29.29
C TYR A 223 -23.55 41.11 28.13
N ALA A 224 -23.01 42.33 28.14
CA ALA A 224 -23.41 43.41 27.22
C ALA A 224 -22.60 43.47 25.90
N TRP A 225 -21.53 42.69 25.78
CA TRP A 225 -20.65 42.70 24.60
C TRP A 225 -20.00 41.34 24.37
N SER A 226 -19.48 41.10 23.16
CA SER A 226 -18.71 39.90 22.79
C SER A 226 -17.32 40.26 22.29
N GLU A 227 -16.35 39.35 22.43
CA GLU A 227 -14.99 39.53 21.89
C GLU A 227 -14.98 39.80 20.37
N SER A 228 -15.91 39.17 19.64
CA SER A 228 -16.13 39.40 18.20
C SER A 228 -16.53 40.85 17.90
N MET A 229 -17.40 41.48 18.72
CA MET A 229 -17.76 42.90 18.57
C MET A 229 -16.54 43.81 18.75
N LEU A 230 -15.75 43.57 19.82
CA LEU A 230 -14.54 44.33 20.09
C LEU A 230 -13.53 44.18 18.95
N GLN A 231 -13.33 42.96 18.44
CA GLN A 231 -12.44 42.70 17.31
C GLN A 231 -12.84 43.46 16.05
N ARG A 232 -14.14 43.48 15.71
CA ARG A 232 -14.68 44.22 14.55
C ARG A 232 -14.49 45.73 14.72
N VAL A 233 -14.73 46.27 15.92
CA VAL A 233 -14.49 47.71 16.23
C VAL A 233 -13.01 48.07 16.12
N LEU A 234 -12.11 47.26 16.68
CA LEU A 234 -10.67 47.49 16.57
C LEU A 234 -10.21 47.44 15.10
N HIS A 235 -10.78 46.55 14.29
CA HIS A 235 -10.49 46.48 12.86
C HIS A 235 -10.98 47.74 12.10
N LEU A 236 -12.19 48.23 12.39
CA LEU A 236 -12.74 49.47 11.81
C LEU A 236 -11.91 50.70 12.17
N ILE A 237 -11.47 50.83 13.43
CA ILE A 237 -10.54 51.87 13.86
C ILE A 237 -9.22 51.75 13.10
N GLY A 238 -8.72 50.53 12.92
CA GLY A 238 -7.52 50.26 12.11
C GLY A 238 -7.67 50.70 10.65
N MET A 239 -8.81 50.42 10.01
CA MET A 239 -9.09 50.86 8.64
C MET A 239 -9.13 52.39 8.54
N ALA A 240 -9.78 53.06 9.50
CA ALA A 240 -9.86 54.52 9.53
C ALA A 240 -8.49 55.19 9.71
N LEU A 241 -7.63 54.65 10.57
CA LEU A 241 -6.26 55.15 10.75
C LEU A 241 -5.41 54.94 9.50
N GLN A 242 -5.53 53.79 8.82
CA GLN A 242 -4.81 53.56 7.57
C GLN A 242 -5.27 54.50 6.47
N GLU A 243 -6.57 54.80 6.38
CA GLU A 243 -7.10 55.77 5.42
C GLU A 243 -6.54 57.17 5.68
N GLU A 244 -6.57 57.65 6.92
CA GLU A 244 -6.00 58.97 7.25
C GLU A 244 -4.50 59.02 6.95
N LYS A 245 -3.77 57.94 7.24
CA LYS A 245 -2.35 57.84 6.92
C LYS A 245 -2.10 57.95 5.41
N GLN A 246 -2.85 57.23 4.58
CA GLN A 246 -2.73 57.31 3.12
C GLN A 246 -3.07 58.70 2.58
N HIS A 247 -4.09 59.36 3.15
CA HIS A 247 -4.45 60.74 2.79
C HIS A 247 -3.33 61.75 3.09
N LEU A 248 -2.62 61.58 4.22
CA LEU A 248 -1.48 62.44 4.58
C LEU A 248 -0.22 62.14 3.76
N GLU A 249 0.02 60.87 3.41
CA GLU A 249 1.17 60.48 2.60
C GLU A 249 1.02 60.90 1.11
N ASN A 250 -0.21 61.03 0.60
CA ASN A 250 -0.52 61.41 -0.78
C ASN A 250 -0.85 62.90 -0.97
N LEU A 251 -0.44 63.79 -0.05
CA LEU A 251 -0.69 65.23 -0.13
C LEU A 251 0.05 65.88 -1.32
N ASN A 252 -0.71 66.27 -2.35
CA ASN A 252 -0.30 67.31 -3.30
C ASN A 252 -0.73 68.68 -2.76
N GLU A 253 0.07 69.74 -2.99
CA GLU A 253 0.00 71.08 -2.37
C GLU A 253 -1.36 71.83 -2.43
N GLU A 254 -2.39 71.28 -3.10
CA GLU A 254 -3.72 71.93 -3.28
C GLU A 254 -4.91 71.20 -2.62
N ASN A 255 -4.73 70.03 -1.97
CA ASN A 255 -5.86 69.27 -1.40
C ASN A 255 -6.08 69.56 0.10
N VAL A 256 -7.24 70.12 0.46
CA VAL A 256 -7.69 70.26 1.86
C VAL A 256 -7.89 68.86 2.48
N VAL A 257 -7.22 68.58 3.60
CA VAL A 257 -7.40 67.33 4.35
C VAL A 257 -8.80 67.29 4.97
N THR A 258 -9.74 66.60 4.32
CA THR A 258 -11.15 66.48 4.77
C THR A 258 -11.38 65.32 5.75
N PHE A 259 -10.44 64.37 5.86
CA PHE A 259 -10.55 63.21 6.73
C PHE A 259 -9.67 63.38 7.99
N THR A 260 -10.28 63.56 9.16
CA THR A 260 -9.61 63.95 10.42
C THR A 260 -9.97 63.01 11.58
N PHE A 261 -9.91 61.71 11.33
CA PHE A 261 -10.33 60.68 12.29
C PHE A 261 -9.54 60.74 13.61
N THR A 262 -8.21 60.89 13.55
CA THR A 262 -7.34 60.99 14.74
C THR A 262 -7.72 62.15 15.67
N GLN A 263 -8.14 63.29 15.11
CA GLN A 263 -8.62 64.43 15.90
C GLN A 263 -9.96 64.13 16.57
N LYS A 264 -10.89 63.42 15.89
CA LYS A 264 -12.21 63.11 16.44
C LYS A 264 -12.15 62.08 17.56
N ILE A 265 -11.34 61.02 17.44
CA ILE A 265 -11.21 59.99 18.49
C ILE A 265 -10.48 60.46 19.75
N SER A 266 -9.78 61.61 19.67
CA SER A 266 -9.09 62.24 20.79
C SER A 266 -10.00 63.17 21.62
N ARG A 267 -11.17 63.55 21.10
CA ARG A 267 -12.11 64.43 21.80
C ARG A 267 -12.91 63.64 22.84
N PRO A 268 -13.05 64.13 24.09
CA PRO A 268 -13.97 63.56 25.08
C PRO A 268 -15.43 63.82 24.67
N GLY A 269 -16.37 63.02 25.19
CA GLY A 269 -17.80 63.16 24.90
C GLY A 269 -18.38 64.50 25.40
N GLU A 270 -19.35 65.06 24.68
CA GLU A 270 -20.08 66.27 25.09
C GLU A 270 -21.08 65.97 26.22
N ALA A 271 -21.30 66.93 27.13
CA ALA A 271 -22.20 66.81 28.29
C ALA A 271 -23.64 66.46 27.85
N PRO A 272 -24.39 65.59 28.58
CA PRO A 272 -24.27 65.29 30.02
C PRO A 272 -23.50 64.00 30.38
N SER A 273 -23.09 63.19 29.41
CA SER A 273 -22.27 61.99 29.65
C SER A 273 -20.80 62.31 29.41
N ASN A 274 -20.04 62.67 30.45
CA ASN A 274 -18.58 62.86 30.39
C ASN A 274 -17.85 61.52 30.09
N SER A 275 -18.06 60.92 28.93
CA SER A 275 -17.44 59.66 28.52
C SER A 275 -15.96 59.89 28.15
N PRO A 276 -15.06 58.96 28.51
CA PRO A 276 -13.67 59.02 28.09
C PRO A 276 -13.59 59.00 26.55
N SER A 277 -12.56 59.64 25.99
CA SER A 277 -12.32 59.59 24.55
C SER A 277 -12.00 58.15 24.10
N ILE A 278 -12.25 57.83 22.83
CA ILE A 278 -11.93 56.52 22.26
C ILE A 278 -10.45 56.18 22.45
N LEU A 279 -9.56 57.16 22.34
CA LEU A 279 -8.13 57.00 22.60
C LEU A 279 -7.86 56.58 24.05
N ALA A 280 -8.46 57.26 25.03
CA ALA A 280 -8.27 56.94 26.46
C ALA A 280 -8.82 55.54 26.81
N MET A 281 -9.92 55.13 26.18
CA MET A 281 -10.45 53.76 26.32
C MET A 281 -9.48 52.71 25.75
N LEU A 282 -8.89 52.95 24.57
CA LEU A 282 -7.89 52.05 23.99
C LEU A 282 -6.63 51.91 24.85
N GLU A 283 -6.14 53.01 25.44
CA GLU A 283 -5.00 53.00 26.37
C GLU A 283 -5.32 52.21 27.65
N THR A 284 -6.56 52.31 28.15
CA THR A 284 -7.04 51.55 29.30
C THR A 284 -7.12 50.05 28.98
N LEU A 285 -7.71 49.70 27.84
CA LEU A 285 -7.87 48.31 27.39
C LEU A 285 -6.52 47.62 27.07
N GLN A 286 -5.49 48.36 26.66
CA GLN A 286 -4.15 47.81 26.42
C GLN A 286 -3.58 47.11 27.67
N ASN A 287 -3.89 47.64 28.85
CA ASN A 287 -3.36 47.15 30.13
C ASN A 287 -4.33 46.18 30.83
N ALA A 288 -5.47 45.85 30.22
CA ALA A 288 -6.48 45.01 30.82
C ALA A 288 -6.09 43.50 30.75
N PRO A 289 -6.07 42.76 31.87
CA PRO A 289 -5.62 41.36 31.92
C PRO A 289 -6.60 40.37 31.28
N HIS A 290 -7.88 40.74 31.16
CA HIS A 290 -8.91 39.87 30.57
C HIS A 290 -8.97 39.92 29.04
N LEU A 291 -8.15 40.76 28.40
CA LEU A 291 -8.14 41.00 26.95
C LEU A 291 -6.78 40.70 26.30
N GLU A 292 -6.02 39.74 26.85
CA GLU A 292 -4.69 39.34 26.33
C GLU A 292 -4.68 39.08 24.82
N VAL A 293 -5.76 38.49 24.28
CA VAL A 293 -5.90 38.13 22.86
C VAL A 293 -5.88 39.36 21.93
N HIS A 294 -6.34 40.53 22.40
CA HIS A 294 -6.46 41.75 21.61
C HIS A 294 -5.35 42.79 21.88
N LYS A 295 -4.47 42.58 22.87
CA LYS A 295 -3.43 43.54 23.26
C LYS A 295 -2.50 43.93 22.12
N ASP A 296 -2.12 42.95 21.32
CA ASP A 296 -1.26 43.09 20.15
C ASP A 296 -1.90 44.02 19.09
N MET A 297 -3.20 43.84 18.83
CA MET A 297 -3.97 44.71 17.92
C MET A 297 -4.12 46.13 18.47
N ILE A 298 -4.43 46.29 19.76
CA ILE A 298 -4.54 47.61 20.41
C ILE A 298 -3.19 48.33 20.37
N ARG A 299 -2.08 47.62 20.63
CA ARG A 299 -0.72 48.15 20.52
C ARG A 299 -0.42 48.63 19.10
N TRP A 300 -0.80 47.87 18.08
CA TRP A 300 -0.65 48.27 16.69
C TRP A 300 -1.46 49.53 16.36
N ILE A 301 -2.71 49.63 16.82
CA ILE A 301 -3.57 50.81 16.65
C ILE A 301 -2.93 52.06 17.27
N LEU A 302 -2.51 51.98 18.54
CA LEU A 302 -1.87 53.09 19.25
C LEU A 302 -0.54 53.52 18.59
N LYS A 303 0.26 52.55 18.11
CA LYS A 303 1.48 52.84 17.35
C LYS A 303 1.18 53.58 16.04
N THR A 304 0.14 53.15 15.33
CA THR A 304 -0.28 53.76 14.06
C THR A 304 -0.83 55.17 14.28
N PHE A 305 -1.66 55.37 15.31
CA PHE A 305 -2.15 56.68 15.73
C PHE A 305 -1.00 57.66 16.00
N ASN A 306 0.00 57.23 16.78
CA ASN A 306 1.17 58.07 17.09
C ASN A 306 2.01 58.41 15.84
N ALA A 307 2.09 57.50 14.87
CA ALA A 307 2.77 57.76 13.60
C ALA A 307 2.06 58.86 12.78
N ILE A 308 0.73 58.81 12.71
CA ILE A 308 -0.10 59.81 12.01
C ILE A 308 0.01 61.17 12.71
N LYS A 309 -0.02 61.20 14.05
CA LYS A 309 0.18 62.41 14.84
C LYS A 309 1.52 63.08 14.53
N LYS A 310 2.62 62.30 14.47
CA LYS A 310 3.94 62.80 14.09
C LYS A 310 3.99 63.34 12.66
N LEU A 311 3.35 62.66 11.70
CA LEU A 311 3.27 63.11 10.30
C LEU A 311 2.59 64.48 10.17
N ARG A 312 1.55 64.72 10.99
CA ARG A 312 0.82 65.99 11.04
C ARG A 312 1.60 67.11 11.74
N GLU A 313 2.38 66.77 12.77
CA GLU A 313 3.27 67.71 13.46
C GLU A 313 4.49 68.11 12.60
N SER A 314 5.04 67.18 11.80
CA SER A 314 6.15 67.46 10.87
C SER A 314 5.75 68.29 9.64
N SER A 315 4.46 68.33 9.30
CA SER A 315 3.93 69.13 8.18
C SER A 315 3.50 70.55 8.59
N SER A 316 3.59 70.91 9.88
CA SER A 316 3.11 72.19 10.43
C SER A 316 4.19 73.09 11.06
N THR A 317 5.49 72.81 10.90
CA THR A 317 6.57 73.66 11.42
C THR A 317 7.58 74.08 10.34
N SER A 318 7.69 75.39 10.11
CA SER A 318 8.78 76.04 9.35
C SER A 318 10.01 76.28 10.25
N PRO A 319 11.24 76.37 9.68
CA PRO A 319 12.47 76.18 10.43
C PRO A 319 13.02 77.49 11.03
N VAL A 320 13.58 77.42 12.23
CA VAL A 320 14.56 78.39 12.75
C VAL A 320 15.77 77.60 13.29
N PRO A 321 17.01 78.02 12.96
CA PRO A 321 18.23 77.23 13.16
C PRO A 321 18.90 77.53 14.50
N GLU A 322 19.73 76.60 14.96
CA GLU A 322 21.03 76.78 15.65
C GLU A 322 21.38 75.43 16.33
N THR A 323 22.58 74.90 16.44
CA THR A 323 23.90 75.01 15.79
C THR A 323 24.71 73.89 16.45
N GLU A 324 25.39 73.08 15.64
CA GLU A 324 26.62 72.29 15.88
C GLU A 324 26.82 71.51 17.21
N GLY A 325 27.22 70.25 17.18
CA GLY A 325 28.45 69.85 16.47
C GLY A 325 28.50 68.39 16.01
N ASN A 326 29.08 68.26 14.83
CA ASN A 326 29.68 67.04 14.32
C ASN A 326 30.88 66.66 15.20
N ILE A 327 30.90 65.41 15.67
CA ILE A 327 32.15 64.65 15.79
C ILE A 327 31.99 63.42 14.90
N ILE A 328 32.98 63.27 14.03
CA ILE A 328 33.19 62.19 13.07
C ILE A 328 33.45 60.89 13.83
N GLU A 329 32.74 59.81 13.50
CA GLU A 329 33.28 58.44 13.53
C GLU A 329 32.74 57.63 12.35
N GLU A 330 33.42 57.74 11.20
CA GLU A 330 33.50 56.63 10.26
C GLU A 330 34.38 55.54 10.88
N GLY A 331 33.79 54.39 11.20
CA GLY A 331 34.57 53.21 11.56
C GLY A 331 33.84 52.14 12.36
N SER A 332 32.77 51.51 11.86
CA SER A 332 32.31 50.24 12.47
C SER A 332 31.55 49.26 11.55
N ARG A 333 31.53 49.45 10.23
CA ARG A 333 30.89 48.50 9.29
C ARG A 333 31.50 47.09 9.29
N ASP A 334 32.65 46.89 9.92
CA ASP A 334 33.20 45.55 10.20
C ASP A 334 32.89 45.00 11.61
N GLN A 335 32.53 45.84 12.59
CA GLN A 335 32.14 45.37 13.93
C GLN A 335 30.74 44.75 13.93
N ASP A 336 29.79 45.28 13.17
CA ASP A 336 28.41 44.76 13.13
C ASP A 336 28.31 43.40 12.44
N LYS A 337 29.20 43.13 11.49
CA LYS A 337 29.33 41.84 10.81
C LYS A 337 30.01 40.81 11.72
N ALA A 338 31.01 41.24 12.51
CA ALA A 338 31.64 40.41 13.54
C ALA A 338 30.68 40.13 14.71
N GLU A 339 29.83 41.07 15.10
CA GLU A 339 28.86 40.92 16.19
C GLU A 339 27.68 40.02 15.78
N ARG A 340 27.20 40.10 14.53
CA ARG A 340 26.25 39.12 13.99
C ARG A 340 26.86 37.71 13.91
N LYS A 341 28.14 37.58 13.57
CA LYS A 341 28.85 36.29 13.58
C LYS A 341 29.03 35.76 15.00
N ARG A 342 29.32 36.62 15.98
CA ARG A 342 29.45 36.26 17.40
C ARG A 342 28.10 35.90 18.04
N LYS A 343 27.02 36.61 17.68
CA LYS A 343 25.64 36.28 18.11
C LYS A 343 25.12 34.99 17.46
N ALA A 344 25.46 34.73 16.19
CA ALA A 344 25.17 33.46 15.53
C ALA A 344 25.96 32.29 16.16
N GLU A 345 27.22 32.51 16.52
CA GLU A 345 28.06 31.50 17.18
C GLU A 345 27.61 31.24 18.63
N ILE A 346 27.23 32.27 19.39
CA ILE A 346 26.62 32.11 20.73
C ILE A 346 25.25 31.44 20.63
N ALA A 347 24.46 31.72 19.59
CA ALA A 347 23.19 31.01 19.35
C ALA A 347 23.41 29.56 18.93
N ARG A 348 24.46 29.27 18.16
CA ARG A 348 24.90 27.90 17.84
C ARG A 348 25.34 27.18 19.09
N LEU A 349 26.24 27.76 19.89
CA LEU A 349 26.70 27.23 21.18
C LEU A 349 25.56 27.08 22.19
N ARG A 350 24.53 27.94 22.17
CA ARG A 350 23.36 27.81 23.04
C ARG A 350 22.41 26.72 22.54
N ARG A 351 22.23 26.56 21.23
CA ARG A 351 21.50 25.43 20.64
C ARG A 351 22.24 24.11 20.84
N GLU A 352 23.56 24.13 20.76
CA GLU A 352 24.44 22.99 20.99
C GLU A 352 24.51 22.63 22.47
N LYS A 353 24.50 23.63 23.38
CA LYS A 353 24.38 23.41 24.83
C LYS A 353 22.98 22.93 25.23
N ILE A 354 21.93 23.39 24.56
CA ILE A 354 20.56 22.87 24.77
C ILE A 354 20.42 21.47 24.19
N MET A 355 20.98 21.18 23.01
CA MET A 355 21.02 19.82 22.47
C MET A 355 21.93 18.91 23.30
N ALA A 356 23.02 19.43 23.86
CA ALA A 356 23.86 18.70 24.80
C ALA A 356 23.15 18.48 26.13
N GLN A 357 22.41 19.47 26.67
CA GLN A 357 21.57 19.28 27.85
C GLN A 357 20.41 18.32 27.60
N MET A 358 19.76 18.38 26.43
CA MET A 358 18.72 17.42 26.06
C MET A 358 19.31 16.04 25.82
N SER A 359 20.51 15.95 25.25
CA SER A 359 21.23 14.68 25.05
C SER A 359 21.73 14.11 26.37
N GLU A 360 22.19 14.94 27.31
CA GLU A 360 22.69 14.56 28.63
C GLU A 360 21.53 14.23 29.56
N MET A 361 20.40 14.93 29.47
CA MET A 361 19.15 14.58 30.16
C MET A 361 18.50 13.33 29.56
N GLN A 362 18.59 13.11 28.25
CA GLN A 362 18.24 11.84 27.61
C GLN A 362 19.20 10.72 28.04
N ARG A 363 20.52 10.99 28.17
CA ARG A 363 21.49 10.00 28.65
C ARG A 363 21.28 9.66 30.11
N HIS A 364 20.99 10.66 30.95
CA HIS A 364 20.64 10.49 32.35
C HIS A 364 19.33 9.71 32.48
N PHE A 365 18.33 10.01 31.65
CA PHE A 365 17.09 9.26 31.60
C PHE A 365 17.31 7.80 31.15
N ILE A 366 18.21 7.56 30.19
CA ILE A 366 18.60 6.22 29.74
C ILE A 366 19.42 5.48 30.82
N ASP A 367 20.31 6.16 31.55
CA ASP A 367 21.11 5.57 32.62
C ASP A 367 20.31 5.34 33.91
N GLU A 368 19.31 6.18 34.24
CA GLU A 368 18.39 5.98 35.37
C GLU A 368 17.37 4.89 35.10
N ASN A 369 16.89 4.77 33.86
CA ASN A 369 15.97 3.72 33.43
C ASN A 369 16.69 2.57 32.73
N LYS A 370 17.99 2.40 33.01
CA LYS A 370 18.84 1.46 32.29
C LYS A 370 18.35 0.03 32.38
N GLU A 371 17.82 -0.40 33.52
CA GLU A 371 17.22 -1.73 33.68
C GLU A 371 15.93 -1.89 32.86
N LEU A 372 15.11 -0.84 32.74
CA LEU A 372 13.90 -0.83 31.91
C LEU A 372 14.21 -0.81 30.42
N PHE A 373 15.20 -0.02 30.00
CA PHE A 373 15.69 -0.04 28.62
C PHE A 373 16.43 -1.33 28.30
N GLN A 374 17.09 -1.94 29.26
CA GLN A 374 17.75 -3.23 29.11
C GLN A 374 16.74 -4.37 29.04
N GLN A 375 15.65 -4.33 29.83
CA GLN A 375 14.50 -5.23 29.68
C GLN A 375 13.78 -5.02 28.35
N THR A 376 13.59 -3.77 27.91
CA THR A 376 12.96 -3.45 26.62
C THR A 376 13.89 -3.81 25.45
N LEU A 377 15.21 -3.69 25.60
CA LEU A 377 16.20 -4.13 24.62
C LEU A 377 16.40 -5.65 24.66
N GLU A 378 16.20 -6.32 25.79
CA GLU A 378 16.19 -7.79 25.91
C GLU A 378 14.87 -8.37 25.37
N GLU A 379 13.74 -7.67 25.50
CA GLU A 379 12.45 -7.98 24.87
C GLU A 379 12.45 -7.66 23.37
N LEU A 380 13.04 -6.52 22.96
CA LEU A 380 13.28 -6.22 21.55
C LEU A 380 14.34 -7.16 20.98
N ALA A 381 15.38 -7.56 21.72
CA ALA A 381 16.35 -8.55 21.27
C ALA A 381 15.75 -9.96 21.27
N THR A 382 14.82 -10.34 22.13
CA THR A 382 14.11 -11.63 22.00
C THR A 382 13.09 -11.61 20.85
N SER A 383 12.58 -10.44 20.47
CA SER A 383 11.70 -10.29 19.29
C SER A 383 12.42 -9.98 17.97
N THR A 384 13.66 -9.46 17.98
CA THR A 384 14.52 -9.25 16.79
C THR A 384 15.66 -10.27 16.65
N SER A 385 16.04 -11.04 17.67
CA SER A 385 17.04 -12.14 17.58
C SER A 385 16.51 -13.45 17.01
N ARG A 386 15.28 -13.47 16.48
CA ARG A 386 14.95 -14.49 15.48
C ARG A 386 15.83 -14.37 14.22
N VAL A 387 16.55 -13.25 14.05
CA VAL A 387 17.62 -13.09 13.06
C VAL A 387 18.97 -12.91 13.78
N LEU A 388 19.62 -14.06 14.02
CA LEU A 388 21.06 -14.26 14.25
C LEU A 388 21.69 -13.71 15.55
N ASP A 389 21.74 -14.56 16.57
CA ASP A 389 23.03 -14.87 17.22
C ASP A 389 23.15 -16.40 17.35
N ASN A 390 23.69 -17.00 16.29
CA ASN A 390 23.77 -18.44 16.12
C ASN A 390 25.20 -18.86 15.75
N SER A 391 26.20 -18.27 16.41
CA SER A 391 27.54 -18.86 16.44
C SER A 391 27.63 -19.89 17.57
N SER A 392 26.86 -20.99 17.46
CA SER A 392 27.53 -22.26 17.76
C SER A 392 28.65 -22.34 16.73
N THR A 393 29.89 -22.53 17.16
CA THR A 393 31.03 -22.87 16.30
C THR A 393 30.63 -24.00 15.34
N VAL A 394 30.06 -23.65 14.19
CA VAL A 394 29.92 -24.54 13.05
C VAL A 394 31.30 -24.45 12.42
N SER A 395 32.07 -25.51 12.58
CA SER A 395 33.27 -25.76 11.79
C SER A 395 33.04 -25.43 10.32
N ASP A 396 34.09 -25.12 9.56
CA ASP A 396 34.16 -24.90 8.09
C ASP A 396 33.56 -26.02 7.19
N THR A 397 32.64 -26.83 7.70
CA THR A 397 31.95 -27.92 7.00
C THR A 397 30.87 -27.38 6.07
N LYS A 398 31.11 -27.55 4.77
CA LYS A 398 30.19 -27.35 3.65
C LYS A 398 28.79 -27.92 3.95
N LEU A 399 27.78 -27.05 4.04
CA LEU A 399 26.39 -27.42 4.32
C LEU A 399 25.73 -28.06 3.09
N THR A 400 25.04 -29.18 3.29
CA THR A 400 24.39 -29.97 2.22
C THR A 400 22.96 -30.33 2.63
N ALA A 401 21.98 -29.96 1.80
CA ALA A 401 20.56 -30.14 2.09
C ALA A 401 20.01 -31.52 1.73
N LEU A 402 20.62 -32.20 0.75
CA LEU A 402 20.05 -33.38 0.11
C LEU A 402 21.08 -34.51 0.00
N GLY A 403 20.61 -35.75 0.14
CA GLY A 403 21.40 -36.96 -0.10
C GLY A 403 22.06 -37.57 1.15
N PRO A 404 22.87 -38.62 0.99
CA PRO A 404 23.45 -39.36 2.11
C PRO A 404 24.48 -38.55 2.92
N LYS A 405 25.02 -37.47 2.32
CA LYS A 405 25.93 -36.52 2.98
C LYS A 405 25.19 -35.31 3.57
N GLN A 406 23.87 -35.35 3.67
CA GLN A 406 23.06 -34.28 4.24
C GLN A 406 23.58 -33.89 5.63
N THR A 407 23.67 -32.58 5.88
CA THR A 407 24.10 -32.06 7.17
C THR A 407 23.07 -32.43 8.25
N ARG A 408 23.54 -33.07 9.33
CA ARG A 408 22.69 -33.42 10.47
C ARG A 408 22.32 -32.15 11.23
N VAL A 409 21.02 -31.92 11.40
CA VAL A 409 20.49 -30.78 12.16
C VAL A 409 20.17 -31.24 13.56
N THR A 410 20.71 -30.56 14.59
CA THR A 410 20.31 -30.82 15.97
C THR A 410 18.91 -30.25 16.19
N GLU A 411 17.94 -31.11 16.53
CA GLU A 411 16.56 -30.69 16.80
C GLU A 411 16.54 -29.69 17.98
N ARG A 412 16.16 -28.44 17.70
CA ARG A 412 15.95 -27.42 18.73
C ARG A 412 14.50 -27.47 19.18
N ARG A 413 14.28 -27.28 20.49
CA ARG A 413 12.95 -27.19 21.09
C ARG A 413 12.21 -25.98 20.51
N GLN A 414 11.23 -26.22 19.65
CA GLN A 414 10.42 -25.16 19.05
C GLN A 414 9.23 -24.88 19.98
N VAL A 415 9.33 -23.82 20.79
CA VAL A 415 8.26 -23.33 21.64
C VAL A 415 7.59 -22.14 20.96
N VAL A 416 6.26 -22.16 20.87
CA VAL A 416 5.45 -21.12 20.23
C VAL A 416 4.34 -20.67 21.16
N THR A 417 3.95 -19.40 21.06
CA THR A 417 2.92 -18.79 21.91
C THR A 417 1.61 -18.64 21.13
N CYS A 418 0.50 -19.04 21.74
CA CYS A 418 -0.83 -18.84 21.14
C CYS A 418 -1.28 -17.37 21.29
N ILE A 419 -1.62 -16.70 20.18
CA ILE A 419 -2.07 -15.28 20.24
C ILE A 419 -3.40 -15.08 20.98
N LEU A 420 -4.20 -16.14 21.16
CA LEU A 420 -5.54 -16.06 21.76
C LEU A 420 -5.53 -16.29 23.28
N CYS A 421 -4.78 -17.28 23.77
CA CYS A 421 -4.69 -17.58 25.21
C CYS A 421 -3.35 -17.21 25.85
N GLN A 422 -2.36 -16.78 25.06
CA GLN A 422 -1.01 -16.40 25.49
C GLN A 422 -0.19 -17.53 26.17
N GLU A 423 -0.68 -18.76 26.11
CA GLU A 423 0.05 -19.93 26.59
C GLU A 423 1.12 -20.37 25.57
N GLU A 424 2.26 -20.80 26.10
CA GLU A 424 3.37 -21.35 25.32
C GLU A 424 3.25 -22.87 25.19
N GLN A 425 3.48 -23.40 23.99
CA GLN A 425 3.47 -24.84 23.73
C GLN A 425 4.68 -25.25 22.88
N GLU A 426 5.33 -26.36 23.25
CA GLU A 426 6.35 -27.01 22.42
C GLU A 426 5.66 -27.76 21.25
N VAL A 427 6.14 -27.55 20.03
CA VAL A 427 5.62 -28.22 18.81
C VAL A 427 6.20 -29.64 18.75
N LYS A 428 5.35 -30.65 18.97
CA LYS A 428 5.69 -32.08 18.87
C LYS A 428 4.58 -32.87 18.19
N VAL A 429 4.90 -34.06 17.70
CA VAL A 429 3.97 -34.95 16.98
C VAL A 429 2.87 -35.55 17.87
N ASP A 430 3.12 -35.66 19.16
CA ASP A 430 2.22 -36.21 20.19
C ASP A 430 1.41 -35.14 20.94
N ASN A 431 1.80 -33.88 20.82
CA ASN A 431 1.11 -32.75 21.44
C ASN A 431 -0.17 -32.34 20.69
N ARG A 432 -0.94 -31.43 21.31
CA ARG A 432 -2.10 -30.78 20.68
C ARG A 432 -1.66 -29.92 19.49
N ALA A 433 -2.50 -29.82 18.46
CA ALA A 433 -2.14 -29.08 17.26
C ALA A 433 -2.04 -27.56 17.51
N MET A 434 -0.93 -26.99 17.04
CA MET A 434 -0.76 -25.55 16.83
C MET A 434 -0.97 -25.24 15.36
N VAL A 435 -1.60 -24.12 15.05
CA VAL A 435 -2.00 -23.76 13.69
C VAL A 435 -1.65 -22.30 13.36
N LEU A 436 -1.37 -22.06 12.09
CA LEU A 436 -1.06 -20.76 11.50
C LEU A 436 -2.25 -20.30 10.64
N ALA A 437 -2.73 -19.08 10.82
CA ALA A 437 -3.80 -18.55 9.97
C ALA A 437 -3.33 -18.44 8.51
N ALA A 438 -4.12 -18.95 7.56
CA ALA A 438 -3.74 -19.02 6.15
C ALA A 438 -4.89 -18.70 5.20
N PHE A 439 -4.51 -18.21 4.01
CA PHE A 439 -5.42 -17.93 2.93
C PHE A 439 -5.00 -18.72 1.69
N VAL A 440 -5.85 -19.67 1.30
CA VAL A 440 -5.69 -20.46 0.08
C VAL A 440 -6.52 -19.83 -1.02
N GLN A 441 -5.93 -19.60 -2.18
CA GLN A 441 -6.63 -19.05 -3.34
C GLN A 441 -6.11 -19.64 -4.64
N ARG A 442 -6.97 -19.64 -5.68
CA ARG A 442 -6.52 -19.94 -7.03
C ARG A 442 -5.76 -18.75 -7.60
N SER A 443 -4.75 -19.03 -8.42
CA SER A 443 -3.89 -18.01 -8.99
C SER A 443 -3.52 -18.33 -10.42
N THR A 444 -3.44 -17.27 -11.23
CA THR A 444 -2.89 -17.31 -12.59
C THR A 444 -1.66 -16.41 -12.71
N VAL A 445 -1.03 -16.04 -11.59
CA VAL A 445 0.14 -15.14 -11.59
C VAL A 445 1.27 -15.70 -12.45
N LEU A 446 1.51 -17.02 -12.41
CA LEU A 446 2.52 -17.70 -13.22
C LEU A 446 2.03 -18.15 -14.61
N SER A 447 0.78 -17.85 -14.97
CA SER A 447 0.15 -18.33 -16.20
C SER A 447 0.78 -17.73 -17.46
N LYS A 448 1.34 -18.61 -18.30
CA LYS A 448 1.83 -18.29 -19.65
C LYS A 448 0.72 -18.32 -20.70
N ASN A 449 -0.40 -18.96 -20.40
CA ASN A 449 -1.55 -19.06 -21.29
C ASN A 449 -2.87 -18.93 -20.52
N ARG A 450 -3.43 -17.72 -20.55
CA ARG A 450 -4.64 -17.35 -19.80
C ARG A 450 -5.94 -17.78 -20.45
N ASN A 451 -5.88 -18.35 -21.66
CA ASN A 451 -7.06 -18.84 -22.38
C ASN A 451 -7.39 -20.31 -22.03
N LYS A 452 -6.48 -21.05 -21.38
CA LYS A 452 -6.71 -22.42 -20.93
C LYS A 452 -7.45 -22.40 -19.59
N VAL A 453 -8.75 -22.67 -19.64
CA VAL A 453 -9.62 -22.81 -18.45
C VAL A 453 -9.97 -24.29 -18.25
N ILE A 454 -10.07 -24.71 -16.99
CA ILE A 454 -10.57 -26.05 -16.63
C ILE A 454 -12.07 -26.09 -17.01
N GLN A 455 -12.41 -26.88 -18.03
CA GLN A 455 -13.79 -26.96 -18.56
C GLN A 455 -14.74 -27.69 -17.61
N ASP A 456 -14.29 -28.80 -17.01
CA ASP A 456 -15.05 -29.61 -16.05
C ASP A 456 -14.21 -29.84 -14.80
N PRO A 457 -14.43 -29.06 -13.72
CA PRO A 457 -13.72 -29.20 -12.45
C PRO A 457 -13.87 -30.57 -11.78
N GLU A 458 -15.01 -31.25 -11.96
CA GLU A 458 -15.28 -32.52 -11.29
C GLU A 458 -14.46 -33.66 -11.89
N LYS A 459 -14.21 -33.63 -13.21
CA LYS A 459 -13.46 -34.67 -13.94
C LYS A 459 -12.00 -34.32 -14.21
N TYR A 460 -11.56 -33.13 -13.86
CA TYR A 460 -10.18 -32.69 -14.06
C TYR A 460 -9.21 -33.53 -13.21
N ASP A 461 -8.16 -34.05 -13.85
CA ASP A 461 -7.05 -34.76 -13.19
C ASP A 461 -5.87 -33.79 -12.99
N PRO A 462 -5.62 -33.31 -11.76
CA PRO A 462 -4.54 -32.37 -11.47
C PRO A 462 -3.16 -33.04 -11.33
N LEU A 463 -3.03 -34.36 -11.54
CA LEU A 463 -1.80 -35.11 -11.25
C LEU A 463 -0.55 -34.54 -11.95
N PHE A 464 -0.70 -34.09 -13.19
CA PHE A 464 0.38 -33.47 -13.96
C PHE A 464 0.08 -31.99 -14.22
N MET A 465 0.87 -31.12 -13.60
CA MET A 465 0.81 -29.69 -13.87
C MET A 465 1.50 -29.39 -15.20
N HIS A 466 0.88 -28.57 -16.07
CA HIS A 466 1.48 -28.17 -17.35
C HIS A 466 2.49 -27.01 -17.15
N PRO A 467 3.61 -26.94 -17.91
CA PRO A 467 4.61 -25.85 -17.82
C PRO A 467 4.12 -24.44 -18.14
N GLU A 468 2.86 -24.33 -18.57
CA GLU A 468 2.20 -23.04 -18.82
C GLU A 468 1.58 -22.48 -17.55
N LEU A 469 1.48 -23.27 -16.47
CA LEU A 469 0.96 -22.89 -15.16
C LEU A 469 -0.34 -22.09 -15.26
N SER A 470 -1.27 -22.57 -16.10
CA SER A 470 -2.47 -21.83 -16.51
C SER A 470 -3.30 -21.37 -15.30
N CYS A 471 -3.40 -22.22 -14.29
CA CYS A 471 -3.97 -21.95 -12.99
C CYS A 471 -3.31 -22.87 -11.94
N GLY A 472 -2.92 -22.31 -10.79
CA GLY A 472 -2.44 -23.07 -9.64
C GLY A 472 -3.12 -22.65 -8.33
N THR A 473 -2.76 -23.31 -7.24
CA THR A 473 -3.25 -23.01 -5.89
C THR A 473 -2.14 -22.34 -5.10
N HIS A 474 -2.39 -21.15 -4.58
CA HIS A 474 -1.42 -20.39 -3.78
C HIS A 474 -1.88 -20.33 -2.33
N THR A 475 -0.95 -20.50 -1.40
CA THR A 475 -1.19 -20.34 0.04
C THR A 475 -0.39 -19.17 0.58
N GLY A 476 -1.06 -18.20 1.19
CA GLY A 476 -0.45 -17.13 1.98
C GLY A 476 -0.74 -17.29 3.47
N SER A 477 0.06 -16.66 4.32
CA SER A 477 -0.19 -16.58 5.76
C SER A 477 0.26 -15.24 6.35
N CYS A 478 -0.42 -14.82 7.41
CA CYS A 478 -0.03 -13.65 8.20
C CYS A 478 1.05 -13.95 9.26
N GLY A 479 1.42 -15.21 9.50
CA GLY A 479 2.45 -15.59 10.48
C GLY A 479 1.95 -15.78 11.92
N HIS A 480 0.67 -15.55 12.21
CA HIS A 480 0.15 -15.63 13.58
C HIS A 480 -0.29 -17.04 13.97
N ILE A 481 0.18 -17.49 15.14
CA ILE A 481 0.04 -18.86 15.64
C ILE A 481 -1.03 -18.95 16.72
N MET A 482 -1.87 -19.97 16.66
CA MET A 482 -2.95 -20.26 17.60
C MET A 482 -2.97 -21.75 17.95
N HIS A 483 -3.50 -22.12 19.11
CA HIS A 483 -3.93 -23.51 19.28
C HIS A 483 -5.11 -23.81 18.35
N ALA A 484 -5.18 -25.04 17.81
CA ALA A 484 -6.30 -25.48 16.96
C ALA A 484 -7.67 -25.25 17.63
N HIS A 485 -7.80 -25.63 18.91
CA HIS A 485 -9.05 -25.45 19.66
C HIS A 485 -9.38 -23.97 19.97
N CYS A 486 -8.38 -23.10 20.14
CA CYS A 486 -8.61 -21.66 20.32
C CYS A 486 -9.13 -21.04 19.01
N TRP A 487 -8.52 -21.41 17.88
CA TRP A 487 -8.98 -20.98 16.56
C TRP A 487 -10.41 -21.47 16.28
N GLN A 488 -10.71 -22.74 16.54
CA GLN A 488 -12.05 -23.29 16.30
C GLN A 488 -13.11 -22.50 17.06
N ARG A 489 -12.90 -22.27 18.37
CA ARG A 489 -13.82 -21.47 19.20
C ARG A 489 -13.98 -20.03 18.69
N TYR A 490 -12.90 -19.42 18.20
CA TYR A 490 -12.94 -18.09 17.61
C TYR A 490 -13.75 -18.08 16.31
N PHE A 491 -13.48 -19.02 15.40
CA PHE A 491 -14.16 -19.14 14.12
C PHE A 491 -15.66 -19.39 14.29
N ASP A 492 -16.05 -20.30 15.18
CA ASP A 492 -17.45 -20.57 15.52
C ASP A 492 -18.16 -19.30 16.03
N ALA A 493 -17.47 -18.50 16.86
CA ALA A 493 -18.00 -17.24 17.37
C ALA A 493 -18.18 -16.18 16.28
N VAL A 494 -17.24 -16.10 15.32
CA VAL A 494 -17.34 -15.21 14.13
C VAL A 494 -18.53 -15.62 13.27
N GLN A 495 -18.68 -16.92 12.99
CA GLN A 495 -19.78 -17.45 12.20
C GLN A 495 -21.14 -17.17 12.86
N ALA A 496 -21.27 -17.42 14.15
CA ALA A 496 -22.50 -17.13 14.91
C ALA A 496 -22.80 -15.62 15.02
N LYS A 497 -21.79 -14.75 15.02
CA LYS A 497 -21.97 -13.30 14.99
C LYS A 497 -22.52 -12.84 13.64
N GLU A 498 -22.00 -13.38 12.54
CA GLU A 498 -22.39 -12.96 11.19
C GLU A 498 -23.78 -13.48 10.79
N GLN A 499 -24.12 -14.73 11.14
CA GLN A 499 -25.48 -15.28 10.95
C GLN A 499 -26.56 -14.41 11.63
N ARG A 500 -26.26 -13.85 12.81
CA ARG A 500 -27.17 -12.93 13.52
C ARG A 500 -27.27 -11.56 12.86
N ARG A 501 -26.22 -11.12 12.13
CA ARG A 501 -26.14 -9.81 11.48
C ARG A 501 -26.89 -9.78 10.15
N GLN A 502 -26.80 -10.85 9.34
CA GLN A 502 -27.57 -11.01 8.10
C GLN A 502 -29.09 -10.81 8.31
N GLN A 503 -29.60 -11.14 9.50
CA GLN A 503 -31.01 -10.98 9.85
C GLN A 503 -31.43 -9.55 10.23
N ARG A 504 -30.49 -8.61 10.48
CA ARG A 504 -30.82 -7.28 11.07
C ARG A 504 -30.36 -6.07 10.24
N LEU A 505 -29.34 -6.17 9.40
CA LEU A 505 -28.88 -5.09 8.50
C LEU A 505 -28.19 -5.64 7.23
N ARG A 506 -28.61 -5.18 6.04
CA ARG A 506 -27.96 -5.44 4.73
C ARG A 506 -26.70 -4.58 4.52
N VAL A 507 -25.72 -4.67 5.41
CA VAL A 507 -24.39 -4.09 5.17
C VAL A 507 -23.43 -5.21 4.83
N HIS A 508 -22.98 -5.27 3.57
CA HIS A 508 -21.98 -6.23 3.09
C HIS A 508 -20.73 -6.21 4.00
N THR A 509 -20.35 -7.37 4.50
CA THR A 509 -19.10 -7.62 5.22
C THR A 509 -17.92 -7.72 4.25
N SER A 510 -16.71 -7.37 4.70
CA SER A 510 -15.48 -7.41 3.89
C SER A 510 -15.03 -8.85 3.53
N TYR A 511 -15.55 -9.86 4.23
CA TYR A 511 -15.22 -11.28 4.07
C TYR A 511 -16.48 -12.16 4.05
N ASP A 512 -16.39 -13.32 3.38
CA ASP A 512 -17.50 -14.25 3.16
C ASP A 512 -17.40 -15.50 4.06
N VAL A 513 -18.24 -15.51 5.09
CA VAL A 513 -18.31 -16.59 6.08
C VAL A 513 -18.84 -17.90 5.48
N GLU A 514 -19.66 -17.87 4.43
CA GLU A 514 -20.17 -19.08 3.77
C GLU A 514 -19.05 -19.80 3.02
N ASN A 515 -18.09 -19.04 2.50
CA ASN A 515 -16.87 -19.57 1.90
C ASN A 515 -15.79 -19.95 2.90
N GLY A 516 -16.03 -19.78 4.21
CA GLY A 516 -15.09 -20.06 5.28
C GLY A 516 -14.07 -18.95 5.50
N GLU A 517 -14.29 -17.75 4.95
CA GLU A 517 -13.41 -16.61 5.15
C GLU A 517 -13.60 -16.01 6.56
N PHE A 518 -12.50 -15.63 7.19
CA PHE A 518 -12.45 -14.95 8.47
C PHE A 518 -11.24 -14.00 8.52
N LEU A 519 -11.27 -13.02 9.42
CA LEU A 519 -10.12 -12.14 9.66
C LEU A 519 -9.28 -12.69 10.81
N CYS A 520 -7.96 -12.59 10.71
CA CYS A 520 -7.07 -12.95 11.81
C CYS A 520 -7.38 -12.09 13.06
N PRO A 521 -7.51 -12.67 14.27
CA PRO A 521 -7.85 -11.92 15.48
C PRO A 521 -6.88 -10.80 15.87
N LEU A 522 -5.62 -10.88 15.41
CA LEU A 522 -4.55 -9.95 15.81
C LEU A 522 -4.24 -8.89 14.74
N CYS A 523 -4.19 -9.29 13.47
CA CYS A 523 -3.76 -8.41 12.37
C CYS A 523 -4.85 -8.13 11.32
N GLU A 524 -6.03 -8.72 11.49
CA GLU A 524 -7.18 -8.55 10.60
C GLU A 524 -6.91 -8.96 9.13
N CYS A 525 -5.82 -9.69 8.84
CA CYS A 525 -5.59 -10.25 7.52
C CYS A 525 -6.66 -11.31 7.17
N LEU A 526 -7.12 -11.28 5.92
CA LEU A 526 -8.08 -12.25 5.38
C LEU A 526 -7.49 -13.66 5.39
N SER A 527 -8.23 -14.63 5.92
CA SER A 527 -7.86 -16.04 6.02
C SER A 527 -9.08 -16.90 5.69
N ASN A 528 -8.87 -18.13 5.21
CA ASN A 528 -9.96 -19.06 4.93
C ASN A 528 -9.66 -20.51 5.38
N THR A 529 -8.51 -20.71 5.99
CA THR A 529 -8.10 -22.00 6.59
C THR A 529 -6.93 -21.77 7.56
N VAL A 530 -6.39 -22.86 8.13
CA VAL A 530 -5.24 -22.83 9.03
C VAL A 530 -4.25 -23.96 8.72
N ILE A 531 -2.95 -23.68 8.73
CA ILE A 531 -1.89 -24.67 8.47
C ILE A 531 -1.37 -25.21 9.81
N PRO A 532 -1.34 -26.54 10.05
CA PRO A 532 -0.75 -27.09 11.27
C PRO A 532 0.77 -26.90 11.29
N LEU A 533 1.32 -26.50 12.43
CA LEU A 533 2.76 -26.46 12.66
C LEU A 533 3.26 -27.85 13.00
N LEU A 534 4.27 -28.32 12.25
CA LEU A 534 4.86 -29.63 12.41
C LEU A 534 6.38 -29.52 12.58
N PRO A 535 7.03 -30.43 13.34
CA PRO A 535 8.47 -30.58 13.31
C PRO A 535 8.94 -31.08 11.92
N PRO A 536 10.24 -31.00 11.58
CA PRO A 536 10.77 -31.53 10.33
C PRO A 536 10.36 -33.01 10.13
N PRO A 537 9.57 -33.34 9.10
CA PRO A 537 8.88 -34.61 9.02
C PRO A 537 9.83 -35.79 8.75
N ARG A 538 10.99 -35.54 8.13
CA ARG A 538 11.93 -36.61 7.73
C ARG A 538 12.72 -37.21 8.90
N GLY A 539 12.88 -36.49 10.02
CA GLY A 539 13.51 -37.03 11.22
C GLY A 539 12.78 -38.25 11.80
N LEU A 540 11.48 -38.37 11.53
CA LEU A 540 10.60 -39.43 12.04
C LEU A 540 10.71 -40.76 11.26
N PHE A 541 11.30 -40.74 10.06
CA PHE A 541 11.34 -41.89 9.14
C PHE A 541 12.72 -42.54 8.99
N ASN A 542 13.79 -41.96 9.54
CA ASN A 542 15.13 -42.54 9.51
C ASN A 542 15.24 -43.70 10.51
N ARG A 543 15.04 -44.94 10.04
CA ARG A 543 15.04 -46.13 10.91
C ARG A 543 16.35 -46.92 10.90
N LEU A 544 17.10 -46.92 9.80
CA LEU A 544 18.34 -47.71 9.64
C LEU A 544 19.25 -47.04 8.59
N ASP A 545 20.41 -46.51 9.00
CA ASP A 545 21.47 -46.05 8.08
C ASP A 545 22.51 -47.17 7.94
N PHE A 546 22.56 -47.84 6.78
CA PHE A 546 23.66 -48.74 6.41
C PHE A 546 24.67 -48.00 5.53
N SER A 547 25.95 -48.41 5.56
CA SER A 547 27.05 -47.71 4.87
C SER A 547 26.98 -47.80 3.33
N ASP A 548 26.37 -48.86 2.79
CA ASP A 548 26.35 -49.13 1.35
C ASP A 548 25.08 -48.56 0.70
N HIS A 549 25.23 -47.44 0.00
CA HIS A 549 24.14 -46.74 -0.68
C HIS A 549 24.03 -47.22 -2.14
N PRO A 550 22.84 -47.61 -2.63
CA PRO A 550 22.68 -48.06 -4.02
C PRO A 550 22.90 -46.89 -4.98
N ASN A 551 23.58 -47.15 -6.10
CA ASN A 551 23.65 -46.20 -7.21
C ASN A 551 22.27 -46.05 -7.88
N LEU A 552 22.10 -44.99 -8.69
CA LEU A 552 20.82 -44.65 -9.31
C LEU A 552 20.23 -45.84 -10.11
N ALA A 553 21.08 -46.55 -10.85
CA ALA A 553 20.70 -47.71 -11.64
C ALA A 553 20.10 -48.86 -10.81
N GLN A 554 20.75 -49.19 -9.70
CA GLN A 554 20.29 -50.22 -8.78
C GLN A 554 19.00 -49.78 -8.09
N TRP A 555 18.92 -48.51 -7.67
CA TRP A 555 17.74 -47.94 -7.03
C TRP A 555 16.51 -47.98 -7.96
N ILE A 556 16.63 -47.54 -9.21
CA ILE A 556 15.53 -47.58 -10.20
C ILE A 556 15.02 -49.01 -10.38
N ARG A 557 15.91 -50.01 -10.44
CA ARG A 557 15.52 -51.42 -10.57
C ARG A 557 14.71 -51.89 -9.36
N THR A 558 15.16 -51.56 -8.14
CA THR A 558 14.45 -51.90 -6.90
C THR A 558 13.07 -51.27 -6.86
N ILE A 559 12.96 -49.97 -7.11
CA ILE A 559 11.67 -49.26 -7.13
C ILE A 559 10.76 -49.82 -8.22
N SER A 560 11.29 -50.11 -9.41
CA SER A 560 10.51 -50.69 -10.51
C SER A 560 9.96 -52.08 -10.14
N GLN A 561 10.71 -52.90 -9.39
CA GLN A 561 10.24 -54.18 -8.87
C GLN A 561 9.14 -54.00 -7.81
N GLN A 562 9.30 -53.05 -6.90
CA GLN A 562 8.28 -52.72 -5.89
C GLN A 562 6.98 -52.21 -6.55
N ILE A 563 7.07 -51.33 -7.55
CA ILE A 563 5.92 -50.85 -8.33
C ILE A 563 5.22 -52.02 -9.03
N LYS A 564 5.97 -52.94 -9.65
CA LYS A 564 5.39 -54.15 -10.28
C LYS A 564 4.65 -55.01 -9.26
N ALA A 565 5.20 -55.20 -8.06
CA ALA A 565 4.52 -55.94 -6.99
C ALA A 565 3.22 -55.24 -6.53
N LEU A 566 3.25 -53.91 -6.36
CA LEU A 566 2.06 -53.12 -5.99
C LEU A 566 0.94 -53.20 -7.03
N TYR A 567 1.28 -53.21 -8.32
CA TYR A 567 0.28 -53.40 -9.39
C TYR A 567 -0.37 -54.79 -9.34
N ILE A 568 0.42 -55.84 -9.08
CA ILE A 568 -0.11 -57.22 -8.99
C ILE A 568 -1.09 -57.34 -7.81
N LEU A 569 -0.72 -56.80 -6.64
CA LEU A 569 -1.58 -56.84 -5.44
C LEU A 569 -2.89 -56.08 -5.63
N ARG A 570 -2.87 -54.94 -6.33
CA ARG A 570 -4.07 -54.14 -6.62
C ARG A 570 -5.00 -54.83 -7.64
N ASP A 571 -4.43 -55.52 -8.62
CA ASP A 571 -5.19 -56.34 -9.57
C ASP A 571 -5.87 -57.53 -8.86
N GLU A 572 -5.26 -58.10 -7.80
CA GLU A 572 -5.87 -59.15 -6.97
C GLU A 572 -7.04 -58.63 -6.11
N GLU A 573 -6.90 -57.45 -5.47
CA GLU A 573 -7.98 -56.83 -4.68
C GLU A 573 -9.21 -56.48 -5.54
N THR A 574 -8.99 -56.04 -6.79
CA THR A 574 -10.07 -55.71 -7.72
C THR A 574 -10.69 -56.94 -8.39
N ALA A 575 -9.90 -58.02 -8.61
CA ALA A 575 -10.35 -59.31 -9.16
C ALA A 575 -11.04 -60.22 -8.13
N SER A 576 -11.00 -59.90 -6.84
CA SER A 576 -11.75 -60.60 -5.77
C SER A 576 -13.28 -60.63 -5.96
N LYS A 577 -13.80 -60.00 -7.02
CA LYS A 577 -15.23 -59.97 -7.42
C LYS A 577 -15.59 -60.82 -8.66
N SER A 578 -14.67 -61.58 -9.27
CA SER A 578 -14.97 -62.44 -10.44
C SER A 578 -14.44 -63.88 -10.34
N GLU A 579 -15.12 -64.83 -11.01
CA GLU A 579 -14.84 -66.29 -11.01
C GLU A 579 -13.49 -66.68 -11.68
N ASP A 580 -12.70 -65.74 -12.18
CA ASP A 580 -11.44 -65.98 -12.92
C ASP A 580 -10.24 -66.37 -12.04
N LEU A 581 -10.44 -66.51 -10.72
CA LEU A 581 -9.40 -66.79 -9.72
C LEU A 581 -8.60 -68.06 -10.02
N ILE A 582 -9.25 -69.11 -10.56
CA ILE A 582 -8.64 -70.42 -10.77
C ILE A 582 -7.66 -70.42 -11.97
N LEU A 583 -7.95 -69.65 -13.03
CA LEU A 583 -7.07 -69.57 -14.20
C LEU A 583 -5.86 -68.66 -13.97
N TYR A 584 -6.00 -67.64 -13.10
CA TYR A 584 -4.93 -66.68 -12.78
C TYR A 584 -3.89 -67.26 -11.80
N ILE A 585 -4.34 -67.97 -10.75
CA ILE A 585 -3.46 -68.68 -9.79
C ILE A 585 -2.61 -69.75 -10.50
N LEU A 586 -3.16 -70.39 -11.55
CA LEU A 586 -2.44 -71.38 -12.36
C LEU A 586 -1.39 -70.76 -13.31
N LYS A 587 -1.45 -69.46 -13.60
CA LYS A 587 -0.55 -68.78 -14.57
C LYS A 587 0.61 -68.01 -13.91
N TYR A 588 0.46 -67.56 -12.66
CA TYR A 588 1.43 -66.75 -11.92
C TYR A 588 1.79 -67.31 -10.53
N GLY A 589 2.07 -68.61 -10.45
CA GLY A 589 2.51 -69.24 -9.21
C GLY A 589 3.64 -68.46 -8.50
N ASN A 590 3.39 -68.10 -7.24
CA ASN A 590 4.22 -67.36 -6.29
C ASN A 590 4.56 -65.90 -6.68
N ILE A 591 3.84 -64.93 -6.10
CA ILE A 591 4.30 -63.53 -6.03
C ILE A 591 5.63 -63.49 -5.26
N ILE A 592 6.74 -63.28 -5.96
CA ILE A 592 8.04 -63.05 -5.33
C ILE A 592 8.10 -61.57 -4.93
N LEU A 593 7.76 -61.28 -3.67
CA LEU A 593 7.95 -59.95 -3.10
C LEU A 593 9.45 -59.61 -3.05
N PRO A 594 9.86 -58.36 -3.40
CA PRO A 594 11.23 -57.92 -3.22
C PRO A 594 11.69 -58.11 -1.77
N LYS A 595 12.94 -58.54 -1.60
CA LYS A 595 13.50 -58.84 -0.28
C LYS A 595 13.44 -57.61 0.64
N GLY A 596 12.68 -57.71 1.75
CA GLY A 596 12.50 -56.62 2.71
C GLY A 596 11.27 -55.73 2.46
N PHE A 597 10.50 -55.95 1.39
CA PHE A 597 9.30 -55.16 1.11
C PHE A 597 8.08 -55.70 1.86
N ARG A 598 7.35 -54.82 2.57
CA ARG A 598 6.17 -55.12 3.40
C ARG A 598 4.98 -54.21 3.03
N PRO A 599 4.12 -54.61 2.08
CA PRO A 599 3.08 -53.76 1.50
C PRO A 599 1.92 -53.38 2.45
N ASP A 600 1.80 -54.03 3.61
CA ASP A 600 0.73 -53.76 4.59
C ASP A 600 1.17 -52.81 5.72
N PHE A 601 2.42 -52.36 5.72
CA PHE A 601 2.94 -51.52 6.80
C PHE A 601 2.56 -50.05 6.60
N GLN A 602 1.84 -49.47 7.55
CA GLN A 602 1.58 -48.03 7.63
C GLN A 602 1.90 -47.49 9.03
N PRO A 603 2.72 -46.44 9.16
CA PRO A 603 3.05 -45.85 10.45
C PRO A 603 1.95 -44.89 10.95
N ASN A 604 1.61 -44.95 12.24
CA ASN A 604 0.77 -43.96 12.92
C ASN A 604 1.66 -43.00 13.73
N LEU A 605 1.80 -41.75 13.28
CA LEU A 605 2.85 -40.83 13.76
C LEU A 605 2.35 -39.59 14.50
N TYR A 606 1.13 -39.14 14.21
CA TYR A 606 0.61 -37.87 14.68
C TYR A 606 -0.58 -38.05 15.63
N SER A 607 -0.73 -37.13 16.59
CA SER A 607 -1.91 -37.06 17.45
C SER A 607 -3.19 -36.80 16.64
N GLU A 608 -4.35 -37.21 17.16
CA GLU A 608 -5.64 -37.03 16.47
C GLU A 608 -5.93 -35.56 16.17
N SER A 609 -5.60 -34.64 17.10
CA SER A 609 -5.76 -33.19 16.89
C SER A 609 -4.92 -32.68 15.70
N ILE A 610 -3.72 -33.24 15.46
CA ILE A 610 -2.90 -32.88 14.30
C ILE A 610 -3.51 -33.45 13.02
N LYS A 611 -3.98 -34.70 13.05
CA LYS A 611 -4.64 -35.32 11.89
C LYS A 611 -5.88 -34.55 11.45
N GLU A 612 -6.72 -34.10 12.38
CA GLU A 612 -7.89 -33.25 12.10
C GLU A 612 -7.48 -31.97 11.36
N MET A 613 -6.40 -31.31 11.78
CA MET A 613 -5.90 -30.09 11.14
C MET A 613 -5.23 -30.36 9.79
N LEU A 614 -4.56 -31.51 9.64
CA LEU A 614 -4.05 -31.96 8.33
C LEU A 614 -5.21 -32.14 7.34
N THR A 615 -6.29 -32.79 7.77
CA THR A 615 -7.50 -32.98 6.94
C THR A 615 -8.16 -31.65 6.61
N THR A 616 -8.33 -30.77 7.60
CA THR A 616 -8.95 -29.45 7.43
C THR A 616 -8.25 -28.62 6.35
N PHE A 617 -6.92 -28.52 6.42
CA PHE A 617 -6.17 -27.76 5.41
C PHE A 617 -6.14 -28.47 4.05
N GLY A 618 -6.02 -29.80 4.03
CA GLY A 618 -6.05 -30.59 2.79
C GLY A 618 -7.36 -30.39 2.03
N THR A 619 -8.50 -30.52 2.71
CA THR A 619 -9.84 -30.28 2.18
C THR A 619 -10.01 -28.85 1.67
N ALA A 620 -9.43 -27.86 2.35
CA ALA A 620 -9.45 -26.47 1.89
C ALA A 620 -8.68 -26.28 0.57
N THR A 621 -7.49 -26.87 0.44
CA THR A 621 -6.71 -26.79 -0.82
C THR A 621 -7.43 -27.47 -1.98
N TYR A 622 -8.10 -28.59 -1.73
CA TYR A 622 -8.92 -29.30 -2.71
C TYR A 622 -10.16 -28.48 -3.14
N LYS A 623 -10.96 -28.03 -2.17
CA LYS A 623 -12.17 -27.22 -2.39
C LYS A 623 -11.84 -25.97 -3.20
N VAL A 624 -10.86 -25.19 -2.75
CA VAL A 624 -10.49 -23.92 -3.38
C VAL A 624 -9.78 -24.14 -4.72
N GLY A 625 -8.81 -25.05 -4.77
CA GLY A 625 -7.98 -25.26 -5.94
C GLY A 625 -8.76 -25.80 -7.15
N LEU A 626 -9.71 -26.71 -6.93
CA LEU A 626 -10.56 -27.24 -7.99
C LEU A 626 -11.88 -26.46 -8.17
N LYS A 627 -12.33 -25.66 -7.19
CA LYS A 627 -13.69 -25.08 -7.14
C LYS A 627 -14.78 -26.16 -7.16
N VAL A 628 -14.66 -27.10 -6.23
CA VAL A 628 -15.61 -28.21 -6.05
C VAL A 628 -16.06 -28.26 -4.60
N HIS A 629 -17.13 -29.02 -4.32
CA HIS A 629 -17.56 -29.26 -2.95
C HIS A 629 -16.48 -29.98 -2.14
N PRO A 630 -16.31 -29.65 -0.84
CA PRO A 630 -15.30 -30.30 0.00
C PRO A 630 -15.57 -31.81 0.07
N ASN A 631 -14.51 -32.60 -0.18
CA ASN A 631 -14.51 -34.05 -0.04
C ASN A 631 -13.14 -34.49 0.46
N GLU A 632 -13.09 -34.99 1.69
CA GLU A 632 -11.82 -35.34 2.37
C GLU A 632 -11.26 -36.67 1.86
N GLU A 633 -12.11 -37.55 1.33
CA GLU A 633 -11.74 -38.87 0.83
C GLU A 633 -11.38 -38.88 -0.67
N ASP A 634 -11.48 -37.73 -1.35
CA ASP A 634 -11.16 -37.64 -2.77
C ASP A 634 -9.68 -37.91 -3.04
N LEU A 635 -9.40 -38.75 -4.03
CA LEU A 635 -8.06 -39.16 -4.42
C LEU A 635 -7.16 -37.96 -4.80
N ARG A 636 -7.73 -36.82 -5.18
CA ARG A 636 -7.01 -35.62 -5.61
C ARG A 636 -6.56 -34.72 -4.47
N VAL A 637 -7.08 -34.89 -3.24
CA VAL A 637 -6.69 -34.06 -2.09
C VAL A 637 -5.17 -33.98 -1.89
N PRO A 638 -4.40 -35.10 -1.83
CA PRO A 638 -2.94 -35.01 -1.69
C PRO A 638 -2.26 -34.30 -2.86
N ILE A 639 -2.77 -34.44 -4.09
CA ILE A 639 -2.22 -33.76 -5.28
C ILE A 639 -2.39 -32.24 -5.14
N MET A 640 -3.56 -31.80 -4.69
CA MET A 640 -3.83 -30.37 -4.48
C MET A 640 -2.96 -29.79 -3.37
N CYS A 641 -2.68 -30.56 -2.32
CA CYS A 641 -1.75 -30.17 -1.25
C CYS A 641 -0.32 -29.97 -1.79
N TRP A 642 0.20 -30.95 -2.53
CA TRP A 642 1.54 -30.88 -3.12
C TRP A 642 1.65 -29.78 -4.17
N GLY A 643 0.62 -29.61 -5.00
CA GLY A 643 0.53 -28.53 -5.98
C GLY A 643 0.50 -27.15 -5.32
N SER A 644 -0.21 -27.00 -4.19
CA SER A 644 -0.22 -25.73 -3.43
C SER A 644 1.16 -25.37 -2.89
N CYS A 645 1.89 -26.36 -2.37
CA CYS A 645 3.28 -26.18 -1.93
C CYS A 645 4.20 -25.78 -3.09
N ALA A 646 4.15 -26.52 -4.20
CA ALA A 646 4.99 -26.26 -5.37
C ALA A 646 4.73 -24.87 -5.99
N TYR A 647 3.47 -24.53 -6.22
CA TYR A 647 3.09 -23.26 -6.83
C TYR A 647 3.43 -22.06 -5.95
N THR A 648 3.28 -22.18 -4.62
CA THR A 648 3.65 -21.12 -3.66
C THR A 648 5.16 -20.88 -3.65
N ILE A 649 5.97 -21.94 -3.67
CA ILE A 649 7.44 -21.82 -3.76
C ILE A 649 7.86 -21.15 -5.07
N GLN A 650 7.31 -21.57 -6.21
CA GLN A 650 7.62 -20.96 -7.51
C GLN A 650 7.24 -19.48 -7.56
N THR A 651 6.11 -19.12 -6.94
CA THR A 651 5.67 -17.72 -6.86
C THR A 651 6.67 -16.88 -6.08
N ILE A 652 7.09 -17.35 -4.89
CA ILE A 652 8.03 -16.61 -4.04
C ILE A 652 9.41 -16.50 -4.69
N GLU A 653 9.91 -17.59 -5.30
CA GLU A 653 11.16 -17.56 -6.06
C GLU A 653 11.11 -16.53 -7.19
N ARG A 654 9.99 -16.48 -7.94
CA ARG A 654 9.80 -15.55 -9.04
C ARG A 654 9.79 -14.09 -8.56
N ILE A 655 9.15 -13.80 -7.43
CA ILE A 655 9.16 -12.47 -6.81
C ILE A 655 10.59 -12.07 -6.43
N LEU A 656 11.34 -12.97 -5.79
CA LEU A 656 12.73 -12.69 -5.40
C LEU A 656 13.63 -12.47 -6.61
N ALA A 657 13.45 -13.26 -7.67
CA ALA A 657 14.18 -13.09 -8.92
C ALA A 657 13.84 -11.77 -9.63
N ASP A 658 12.56 -11.38 -9.68
CA ASP A 658 12.13 -10.11 -10.30
C ASP A 658 12.61 -8.87 -9.49
N GLU A 659 12.83 -9.02 -8.17
CA GLU A 659 13.38 -7.97 -7.30
C GLU A 659 14.92 -8.00 -7.19
N ASP A 660 15.62 -8.87 -7.94
CA ASP A 660 17.07 -9.12 -7.87
C ASP A 660 17.58 -9.42 -6.45
N LYS A 661 16.75 -10.07 -5.63
CA LYS A 661 17.06 -10.44 -4.25
C LYS A 661 17.66 -11.85 -4.15
N PRO A 662 18.54 -12.09 -3.16
CA PRO A 662 19.05 -13.42 -2.89
C PRO A 662 17.90 -14.34 -2.43
N LEU A 663 18.12 -15.65 -2.58
CA LEU A 663 17.10 -16.66 -2.32
C LEU A 663 16.75 -16.78 -0.83
N PHE A 664 17.75 -16.61 0.03
CA PHE A 664 17.62 -16.66 1.49
C PHE A 664 18.00 -15.31 2.12
N GLY A 665 17.54 -15.05 3.34
CA GLY A 665 17.89 -13.85 4.13
C GLY A 665 17.04 -12.59 3.88
N HIS A 666 16.33 -12.51 2.75
CA HIS A 666 15.46 -11.37 2.42
C HIS A 666 13.95 -11.68 2.48
N LEU A 667 13.58 -12.89 2.93
CA LEU A 667 12.17 -13.27 3.10
C LEU A 667 11.59 -12.65 4.38
N PRO A 668 10.43 -11.97 4.31
CA PRO A 668 9.70 -11.57 5.51
C PRO A 668 9.35 -12.77 6.39
N CYS A 669 9.41 -12.62 7.72
CA CYS A 669 9.13 -13.72 8.67
C CYS A 669 7.82 -14.46 8.36
N ARG A 670 6.75 -13.73 8.01
CA ARG A 670 5.46 -14.32 7.65
C ARG A 670 5.52 -15.28 6.44
N GLN A 671 6.36 -15.00 5.45
CA GLN A 671 6.55 -15.87 4.28
C GLN A 671 7.42 -17.08 4.63
N ASP A 672 8.43 -16.87 5.48
CA ASP A 672 9.29 -17.94 5.98
C ASP A 672 8.51 -18.95 6.85
N ASP A 673 7.70 -18.46 7.78
CA ASP A 673 6.80 -19.27 8.62
C ASP A 673 5.75 -20.02 7.77
N CYS A 674 5.23 -19.35 6.73
CA CYS A 674 4.29 -19.95 5.78
C CYS A 674 4.93 -21.10 5.00
N LEU A 675 6.09 -20.88 4.38
CA LEU A 675 6.80 -21.90 3.61
C LEU A 675 7.25 -23.08 4.49
N THR A 676 7.74 -22.79 5.69
CA THR A 676 8.10 -23.82 6.67
C THR A 676 6.89 -24.68 7.00
N SER A 677 5.77 -24.07 7.39
CA SER A 677 4.57 -24.80 7.81
C SER A 677 3.93 -25.56 6.64
N LEU A 678 3.83 -24.93 5.47
CA LEU A 678 3.23 -25.50 4.26
C LEU A 678 4.03 -26.70 3.73
N THR A 679 5.36 -26.60 3.67
CA THR A 679 6.21 -27.69 3.16
C THR A 679 6.15 -28.90 4.09
N ARG A 680 6.19 -28.67 5.41
CA ARG A 680 6.09 -29.76 6.40
C ARG A 680 4.69 -30.37 6.43
N PHE A 681 3.65 -29.56 6.32
CA PHE A 681 2.26 -30.01 6.11
C PHE A 681 2.15 -30.93 4.89
N ALA A 682 2.63 -30.48 3.73
CA ALA A 682 2.51 -31.22 2.47
C ALA A 682 3.23 -32.58 2.55
N ALA A 683 4.36 -32.63 3.26
CA ALA A 683 5.12 -33.85 3.53
C ALA A 683 4.48 -34.79 4.56
N ALA A 684 3.65 -34.29 5.47
CA ALA A 684 2.91 -35.10 6.43
C ALA A 684 1.57 -35.61 5.86
N HIS A 685 0.98 -34.92 4.88
CA HIS A 685 -0.39 -35.19 4.42
C HIS A 685 -0.62 -36.62 3.90
N TRP A 686 0.40 -37.29 3.35
CA TRP A 686 0.24 -38.68 2.90
C TRP A 686 -0.13 -39.65 4.03
N THR A 687 0.21 -39.34 5.30
CA THR A 687 -0.06 -40.24 6.43
C THR A 687 -1.53 -40.33 6.80
N ILE A 688 -2.33 -39.32 6.43
CA ILE A 688 -3.79 -39.30 6.64
C ILE A 688 -4.57 -39.66 5.37
N SER A 689 -3.89 -39.72 4.22
CA SER A 689 -4.49 -40.10 2.94
C SER A 689 -4.55 -41.63 2.81
N SER A 690 -5.42 -42.13 1.94
CA SER A 690 -5.43 -43.55 1.57
C SER A 690 -4.07 -43.97 0.97
N LEU A 691 -3.43 -44.96 1.60
CA LEU A 691 -2.09 -45.43 1.22
C LEU A 691 -2.05 -45.91 -0.24
N SER A 692 -3.06 -46.69 -0.65
CA SER A 692 -3.18 -47.18 -2.03
C SER A 692 -3.34 -46.04 -3.04
N SER A 693 -3.96 -44.94 -2.64
CA SER A 693 -4.14 -43.76 -3.48
C SER A 693 -2.82 -43.04 -3.72
N VAL A 694 -2.08 -42.75 -2.64
CA VAL A 694 -0.75 -42.11 -2.71
C VAL A 694 0.25 -42.97 -3.48
N GLN A 695 0.25 -44.28 -3.26
CA GLN A 695 1.06 -45.22 -4.05
C GLN A 695 0.69 -45.19 -5.53
N GLY A 696 -0.61 -45.15 -5.84
CA GLY A 696 -1.09 -45.05 -7.22
C GLY A 696 -0.60 -43.79 -7.92
N HIS A 697 -0.62 -42.66 -7.20
CA HIS A 697 -0.08 -41.39 -7.69
C HIS A 697 1.43 -41.45 -7.91
N PHE A 698 2.21 -41.96 -6.94
CA PHE A 698 3.65 -42.14 -7.12
C PHE A 698 3.95 -43.00 -8.34
N CYS A 699 3.28 -44.15 -8.51
CA CYS A 699 3.51 -45.03 -9.65
C CYS A 699 3.26 -44.33 -10.99
N ARG A 700 2.19 -43.54 -11.10
CA ARG A 700 1.88 -42.76 -12.32
C ARG A 700 2.90 -41.65 -12.57
N LEU A 701 3.29 -40.91 -11.52
CA LEU A 701 4.29 -39.85 -11.62
C LEU A 701 5.67 -40.42 -12.00
N PHE A 702 6.08 -41.53 -11.37
CA PHE A 702 7.36 -42.18 -11.64
C PHE A 702 7.41 -42.78 -13.05
N ALA A 703 6.28 -43.32 -13.53
CA ALA A 703 6.17 -43.85 -14.89
C ALA A 703 6.38 -42.79 -15.99
N SER A 704 6.12 -41.50 -15.70
CA SER A 704 6.42 -40.41 -16.64
C SER A 704 7.93 -40.20 -16.87
N LEU A 705 8.77 -40.59 -15.89
CA LEU A 705 10.23 -40.53 -15.98
C LEU A 705 10.83 -41.87 -16.38
N VAL A 706 10.30 -42.97 -15.84
CA VAL A 706 10.76 -44.35 -16.06
C VAL A 706 9.59 -45.18 -16.59
N PRO A 707 9.42 -45.29 -17.92
CA PRO A 707 8.30 -45.98 -18.54
C PRO A 707 8.19 -47.45 -18.11
N ASN A 708 6.97 -47.92 -17.85
CA ASN A 708 6.67 -49.32 -17.50
C ASN A 708 5.64 -49.92 -18.47
N GLU A 709 5.53 -51.25 -18.55
CA GLU A 709 4.67 -51.98 -19.51
C GLU A 709 3.16 -51.68 -19.37
N LYS A 710 2.72 -51.16 -18.21
CA LYS A 710 1.31 -50.79 -17.91
C LYS A 710 1.03 -49.28 -17.97
N SER A 711 1.94 -48.49 -18.54
CA SER A 711 1.74 -47.03 -18.63
C SER A 711 0.61 -46.73 -19.61
N GLY A 712 -0.51 -46.16 -19.14
CA GLY A 712 -1.56 -45.65 -20.01
C GLY A 712 -1.12 -44.42 -20.81
N ASN A 713 -2.06 -43.65 -21.39
CA ASN A 713 -1.77 -42.36 -22.02
C ASN A 713 -1.30 -41.34 -20.96
N LEU A 714 0.01 -41.31 -20.68
CA LEU A 714 0.67 -40.32 -19.83
C LEU A 714 1.05 -39.08 -20.66
N PRO A 715 1.10 -37.88 -20.06
CA PRO A 715 1.57 -36.69 -20.77
C PRO A 715 3.07 -36.80 -21.06
N CYS A 716 3.49 -36.20 -22.18
CA CYS A 716 4.90 -36.18 -22.55
C CYS A 716 5.71 -35.24 -21.63
N ILE A 717 7.02 -35.41 -21.60
CA ILE A 717 7.96 -34.60 -20.79
C ILE A 717 7.84 -33.08 -21.05
N LEU A 718 7.37 -32.66 -22.22
CA LEU A 718 7.15 -31.25 -22.58
C LEU A 718 5.87 -30.65 -22.00
N ASP A 719 4.90 -31.50 -21.64
CA ASP A 719 3.61 -31.09 -21.07
C ASP A 719 3.59 -31.21 -19.53
N ILE A 720 4.74 -31.48 -18.89
CA ILE A 720 4.88 -31.61 -17.43
C ILE A 720 5.80 -30.51 -16.87
N ASP A 721 5.33 -29.81 -15.84
CA ASP A 721 6.14 -28.92 -15.01
C ASP A 721 7.05 -29.73 -14.08
N MET A 722 8.35 -29.64 -14.29
CA MET A 722 9.35 -30.47 -13.62
C MET A 722 9.44 -30.20 -12.11
N PHE A 723 9.14 -28.97 -11.67
CA PHE A 723 9.18 -28.67 -10.24
C PHE A 723 7.98 -29.26 -9.50
N HIS A 724 6.76 -29.16 -10.06
CA HIS A 724 5.59 -29.85 -9.52
C HIS A 724 5.76 -31.37 -9.50
N LEU A 725 6.38 -31.93 -10.55
CA LEU A 725 6.72 -33.35 -10.61
C LEU A 725 7.71 -33.73 -9.50
N LEU A 726 8.78 -32.94 -9.28
CA LEU A 726 9.75 -33.14 -8.21
C LEU A 726 9.07 -33.18 -6.84
N VAL A 727 8.30 -32.14 -6.52
CA VAL A 727 7.62 -32.02 -5.23
C VAL A 727 6.68 -33.21 -5.03
N SER A 728 5.85 -33.52 -6.02
CA SER A 728 4.88 -34.62 -5.92
C SER A 728 5.56 -35.99 -5.74
N LEU A 729 6.65 -36.28 -6.47
CA LEU A 729 7.42 -37.52 -6.31
C LEU A 729 8.07 -37.61 -4.94
N VAL A 730 8.74 -36.56 -4.49
CA VAL A 730 9.45 -36.52 -3.21
C VAL A 730 8.50 -36.60 -2.01
N LEU A 731 7.28 -36.05 -2.12
CA LEU A 731 6.27 -36.08 -1.05
C LEU A 731 5.42 -37.36 -1.05
N SER A 732 5.31 -38.06 -2.18
CA SER A 732 4.63 -39.36 -2.27
C SER A 732 5.56 -40.56 -2.03
N PHE A 733 6.87 -40.41 -2.25
CA PHE A 733 7.87 -41.47 -2.05
C PHE A 733 7.86 -42.12 -0.65
N PRO A 734 7.66 -41.38 0.47
CA PRO A 734 7.56 -41.98 1.79
C PRO A 734 6.51 -43.10 1.93
N ALA A 735 5.44 -43.06 1.13
CA ALA A 735 4.38 -44.09 1.13
C ALA A 735 4.85 -45.44 0.55
N ILE A 736 5.89 -45.44 -0.27
CA ILE A 736 6.56 -46.66 -0.75
C ILE A 736 7.72 -47.00 0.16
N TYR A 737 8.49 -45.99 0.57
CA TYR A 737 9.66 -46.17 1.42
C TYR A 737 9.33 -46.78 2.78
N CYS A 738 8.21 -46.40 3.40
CA CYS A 738 7.84 -46.94 4.73
C CYS A 738 7.65 -48.46 4.72
N GLN A 739 7.45 -49.04 3.54
CA GLN A 739 7.28 -50.48 3.30
C GLN A 739 8.61 -51.17 2.96
N ASP A 740 9.68 -50.42 2.76
CA ASP A 740 10.98 -50.92 2.34
C ASP A 740 11.93 -51.08 3.54
N PHE A 741 12.23 -52.33 3.91
CA PHE A 741 13.18 -52.70 4.96
C PHE A 741 14.53 -53.17 4.37
N SER A 742 14.83 -52.85 3.11
CA SER A 742 16.09 -53.21 2.45
C SER A 742 17.31 -52.42 2.94
N GLY A 743 17.10 -51.35 3.71
CA GLY A 743 18.17 -50.57 4.35
C GLY A 743 18.65 -49.33 3.57
N VAL A 744 17.97 -48.95 2.49
CA VAL A 744 18.20 -47.67 1.80
C VAL A 744 17.70 -46.53 2.69
N SER A 745 18.41 -45.40 2.75
CA SER A 745 17.93 -44.21 3.48
C SER A 745 16.94 -43.40 2.64
N LEU A 746 15.94 -42.79 3.28
CA LEU A 746 14.95 -41.94 2.62
C LEU A 746 15.63 -40.80 1.81
N GLY A 747 16.66 -40.18 2.39
CA GLY A 747 17.42 -39.11 1.75
C GLY A 747 18.18 -39.54 0.48
N THR A 748 18.51 -40.84 0.35
CA THR A 748 19.09 -41.38 -0.88
C THR A 748 18.05 -41.50 -1.99
N GLY A 749 16.82 -41.91 -1.65
CA GLY A 749 15.71 -41.90 -2.59
C GLY A 749 15.37 -40.50 -3.08
N ASP A 750 15.32 -39.51 -2.17
CA ASP A 750 15.07 -38.11 -2.53
C ASP A 750 16.13 -37.57 -3.50
N LEU A 751 17.41 -37.91 -3.28
CA LEU A 751 18.51 -37.52 -4.16
C LEU A 751 18.36 -38.14 -5.55
N HIS A 752 18.04 -39.44 -5.62
CA HIS A 752 17.86 -40.13 -6.90
C HIS A 752 16.66 -39.61 -7.70
N ILE A 753 15.54 -39.32 -7.02
CA ILE A 753 14.38 -38.64 -7.62
C ILE A 753 14.79 -37.27 -8.15
N PHE A 754 15.50 -36.48 -7.34
CA PHE A 754 15.97 -35.16 -7.74
C PHE A 754 16.90 -35.21 -8.96
N HIS A 755 17.85 -36.14 -9.01
CA HIS A 755 18.71 -36.35 -10.17
C HIS A 755 17.92 -36.70 -11.43
N LEU A 756 16.95 -37.63 -11.33
CA LEU A 756 16.11 -38.01 -12.47
C LEU A 756 15.30 -36.84 -13.02
N VAL A 757 14.65 -36.07 -12.16
CA VAL A 757 13.86 -34.90 -12.58
C VAL A 757 14.78 -33.80 -13.14
N THR A 758 15.96 -33.59 -12.56
CA THR A 758 16.95 -32.62 -13.06
C THR A 758 17.40 -33.00 -14.48
N MET A 759 17.72 -34.27 -14.72
CA MET A 759 18.09 -34.75 -16.06
C MET A 759 16.93 -34.64 -17.06
N ALA A 760 15.71 -34.97 -16.65
CA ALA A 760 14.49 -34.79 -17.45
C ALA A 760 14.27 -33.32 -17.82
N HIS A 761 14.48 -32.39 -16.88
CA HIS A 761 14.35 -30.95 -17.12
C HIS A 761 15.44 -30.41 -18.05
N ILE A 762 16.69 -30.90 -17.96
CA ILE A 762 17.76 -30.55 -18.91
C ILE A 762 17.36 -30.97 -20.33
N VAL A 763 16.81 -32.18 -20.50
CA VAL A 763 16.29 -32.63 -21.80
C VAL A 763 15.13 -31.74 -22.26
N GLN A 764 14.19 -31.39 -21.38
CA GLN A 764 13.09 -30.46 -21.68
C GLN A 764 13.59 -29.09 -22.17
N ILE A 765 14.62 -28.52 -21.53
CA ILE A 765 15.25 -27.25 -21.94
C ILE A 765 15.90 -27.38 -23.32
N LEU A 766 16.67 -28.45 -23.55
CA LEU A 766 17.33 -28.69 -24.83
C LEU A 766 16.34 -28.91 -25.99
N LEU A 767 15.19 -29.53 -25.73
CA LEU A 767 14.12 -29.72 -26.71
C LEU A 767 13.33 -28.43 -27.01
N THR A 768 13.34 -27.45 -26.10
CA THR A 768 12.54 -26.21 -26.21
C THR A 768 13.36 -24.94 -26.49
N SER A 769 14.69 -25.04 -26.55
CA SER A 769 15.57 -23.91 -26.86
C SER A 769 15.40 -23.46 -28.32
N SER A 770 14.82 -22.27 -28.55
CA SER A 770 14.73 -21.63 -29.87
C SER A 770 15.85 -20.61 -30.11
N THR A 771 16.47 -20.66 -31.28
CA THR A 771 17.56 -19.77 -31.69
C THR A 771 17.03 -18.43 -32.20
N GLU A 772 16.97 -17.41 -31.37
CA GLU A 772 16.93 -16.02 -31.82
C GLU A 772 17.88 -15.19 -30.96
N GLU A 773 19.16 -15.21 -31.30
CA GLU A 773 20.07 -14.07 -31.09
C GLU A 773 21.39 -14.33 -31.84
N ASN A 774 21.56 -13.62 -32.97
CA ASN A 774 22.83 -13.44 -33.67
C ASN A 774 23.75 -12.55 -32.80
N GLY A 775 24.27 -13.09 -31.70
CA GLY A 775 25.24 -12.43 -30.83
C GLY A 775 26.63 -13.03 -31.02
N MET A 776 27.63 -12.16 -31.27
CA MET A 776 29.04 -12.45 -31.57
C MET A 776 29.55 -13.81 -31.08
N ASP A 777 30.02 -14.63 -32.03
CA ASP A 777 30.74 -15.87 -31.78
C ASP A 777 31.93 -15.62 -30.84
N GLN A 778 31.97 -16.30 -29.68
CA GLN A 778 33.23 -16.44 -28.94
C GLN A 778 34.08 -17.50 -29.65
N GLU A 779 35.22 -17.07 -30.20
CA GLU A 779 36.17 -17.88 -30.99
C GLU A 779 36.98 -18.94 -30.19
N ASN A 780 36.46 -19.54 -29.10
CA ASN A 780 37.18 -20.62 -28.39
C ASN A 780 36.24 -21.74 -27.88
N PRO A 781 36.05 -22.84 -28.65
CA PRO A 781 35.15 -23.95 -28.31
C PRO A 781 35.83 -25.05 -27.47
N ASN A 782 36.60 -24.70 -26.44
CA ASN A 782 37.50 -25.66 -25.76
C ASN A 782 37.12 -25.98 -24.29
N GLY A 783 35.90 -25.69 -23.85
CA GLY A 783 35.42 -26.17 -22.55
C GLY A 783 34.94 -27.63 -22.61
N GLU A 784 35.43 -28.51 -21.73
CA GLU A 784 34.97 -29.91 -21.62
C GLU A 784 33.44 -30.02 -21.44
N GLU A 785 32.83 -29.06 -20.73
CA GLU A 785 31.38 -28.94 -20.54
C GLU A 785 30.65 -28.70 -21.88
N GLU A 786 31.16 -27.83 -22.74
CA GLU A 786 30.54 -27.46 -24.03
C GLU A 786 30.53 -28.63 -25.02
N VAL A 787 31.62 -29.40 -25.06
CA VAL A 787 31.74 -30.61 -25.88
C VAL A 787 30.75 -31.68 -25.40
N ALA A 788 30.61 -31.83 -24.07
CA ALA A 788 29.69 -32.79 -23.48
C ALA A 788 28.22 -32.44 -23.77
N VAL A 789 27.83 -31.17 -23.63
CA VAL A 789 26.48 -30.67 -23.99
C VAL A 789 26.19 -30.88 -25.46
N LEU A 790 27.14 -30.55 -26.35
CA LEU A 790 26.97 -30.72 -27.79
C LEU A 790 26.81 -32.21 -28.18
N THR A 791 27.51 -33.10 -27.48
CA THR A 791 27.39 -34.56 -27.68
C THR A 791 26.00 -35.06 -27.27
N LEU A 792 25.49 -34.62 -26.12
CA LEU A 792 24.13 -34.93 -25.67
C LEU A 792 23.08 -34.38 -26.64
N TYR A 793 23.25 -33.16 -27.13
CA TYR A 793 22.35 -32.55 -28.10
C TYR A 793 22.31 -33.33 -29.42
N LYS A 794 23.48 -33.72 -29.96
CA LYS A 794 23.57 -34.56 -31.16
C LYS A 794 22.88 -35.92 -30.95
N PHE A 795 23.01 -36.52 -29.77
CA PHE A 795 22.30 -37.74 -29.41
C PHE A 795 20.78 -37.53 -29.40
N LEU A 796 20.28 -36.41 -28.87
CA LEU A 796 18.85 -36.05 -28.93
C LEU A 796 18.35 -35.87 -30.37
N CYS A 797 19.14 -35.22 -31.24
CA CYS A 797 18.80 -35.05 -32.67
C CYS A 797 18.65 -36.40 -33.40
N GLN A 798 19.48 -37.39 -33.08
CA GLN A 798 19.40 -38.72 -33.68
C GLN A 798 18.06 -39.43 -33.38
N HIS A 799 17.50 -39.21 -32.19
CA HIS A 799 16.25 -39.87 -31.77
C HIS A 799 14.97 -39.07 -32.08
N THR A 800 15.08 -37.76 -32.31
CA THR A 800 13.94 -36.88 -32.63
C THR A 800 13.75 -36.65 -34.14
N GLY A 801 14.71 -37.04 -34.99
CA GLY A 801 14.65 -36.88 -36.45
C GLY A 801 15.05 -35.46 -36.92
N SER A 802 14.69 -35.08 -38.15
CA SER A 802 15.03 -33.77 -38.76
C SER A 802 14.26 -32.56 -38.17
N ALA A 803 13.65 -32.73 -37.00
CA ALA A 803 12.75 -31.75 -36.39
C ALA A 803 13.49 -30.74 -35.47
N LEU A 804 14.70 -31.08 -34.99
CA LEU A 804 15.62 -30.15 -34.32
C LEU A 804 16.61 -29.57 -35.34
N LYS A 805 16.91 -28.26 -35.23
CA LYS A 805 17.92 -27.59 -36.10
C LYS A 805 19.33 -28.03 -35.71
N GLU A 806 20.20 -28.29 -36.68
CA GLU A 806 21.63 -28.54 -36.41
C GLU A 806 22.28 -27.30 -35.79
N MET A 807 22.99 -27.48 -34.67
CA MET A 807 23.67 -26.39 -33.95
C MET A 807 25.18 -26.52 -34.08
N SER A 808 25.85 -25.38 -34.32
CA SER A 808 27.30 -25.28 -34.53
C SER A 808 28.11 -25.06 -33.25
N SER A 809 27.50 -24.56 -32.15
CA SER A 809 28.23 -24.18 -30.93
C SER A 809 27.60 -24.73 -29.64
N GLY A 810 28.42 -25.41 -28.83
CA GLY A 810 28.05 -25.92 -27.50
C GLY A 810 27.90 -24.83 -26.43
N TRP A 811 28.51 -23.66 -26.64
CA TRP A 811 28.48 -22.53 -25.70
C TRP A 811 27.06 -21.98 -25.48
N HIS A 812 26.31 -21.77 -26.57
CA HIS A 812 24.92 -21.29 -26.49
C HIS A 812 24.04 -22.29 -25.74
N LEU A 813 24.23 -23.59 -26.00
CA LEU A 813 23.49 -24.65 -25.31
C LEU A 813 23.81 -24.68 -23.81
N CYS A 814 25.09 -24.57 -23.42
CA CYS A 814 25.48 -24.46 -22.01
C CYS A 814 24.82 -23.25 -21.33
N ARG A 815 24.81 -22.09 -21.99
CA ARG A 815 24.17 -20.88 -21.45
C ARG A 815 22.66 -21.05 -21.32
N SER A 816 22.00 -21.64 -22.32
CA SER A 816 20.56 -21.93 -22.28
C SER A 816 20.21 -22.93 -21.17
N ILE A 817 21.03 -23.96 -20.93
CA ILE A 817 20.85 -24.88 -19.81
C ILE A 817 20.99 -24.13 -18.49
N LYS A 818 22.09 -23.40 -18.27
CA LYS A 818 22.34 -22.67 -17.01
C LYS A 818 21.25 -21.64 -16.72
N ALA A 819 20.79 -20.90 -17.73
CA ALA A 819 19.71 -19.93 -17.59
C ALA A 819 18.34 -20.61 -17.36
N GLY A 820 18.03 -21.66 -18.11
CA GLY A 820 16.75 -22.37 -18.04
C GLY A 820 16.56 -23.17 -16.74
N ILE A 821 17.64 -23.75 -16.22
CA ILE A 821 17.59 -24.60 -15.02
C ILE A 821 17.65 -23.80 -13.70
N MET A 822 18.11 -22.55 -13.75
CA MET A 822 18.31 -21.72 -12.55
C MET A 822 17.04 -21.56 -11.69
N PRO A 823 15.86 -21.23 -12.25
CA PRO A 823 14.64 -21.12 -11.43
C PRO A 823 14.26 -22.44 -10.77
N PHE A 824 14.45 -23.57 -11.48
CA PHE A 824 14.20 -24.91 -10.93
C PHE A 824 15.14 -25.24 -9.75
N LEU A 825 16.43 -24.92 -9.86
CA LEU A 825 17.39 -25.14 -8.77
C LEU A 825 17.09 -24.26 -7.56
N ARG A 826 16.72 -22.98 -7.77
CA ARG A 826 16.32 -22.05 -6.70
C ARG A 826 15.07 -22.54 -5.97
N CYS A 827 14.03 -22.97 -6.72
CA CYS A 827 12.84 -23.57 -6.14
C CYS A 827 13.16 -24.86 -5.36
N SER A 828 14.02 -25.71 -5.91
CA SER A 828 14.46 -26.96 -5.27
C SER A 828 15.23 -26.71 -3.97
N ALA A 829 16.09 -25.69 -3.94
CA ALA A 829 16.80 -25.28 -2.74
C ALA A 829 15.84 -24.80 -1.63
N LEU A 830 14.84 -23.99 -1.96
CA LEU A 830 13.79 -23.60 -0.98
C LEU A 830 13.03 -24.82 -0.48
N PHE A 831 12.59 -25.70 -1.39
CA PHE A 831 11.83 -26.89 -1.02
C PHE A 831 12.60 -27.80 -0.07
N PHE A 832 13.84 -28.19 -0.41
CA PHE A 832 14.64 -29.06 0.45
C PHE A 832 15.10 -28.37 1.74
N HIS A 833 15.32 -27.05 1.72
CA HIS A 833 15.60 -26.27 2.93
C HIS A 833 14.47 -26.42 3.96
N TYR A 834 13.22 -26.12 3.58
CA TYR A 834 12.08 -26.17 4.50
C TYR A 834 11.65 -27.60 4.87
N LEU A 835 11.82 -28.54 3.93
CA LEU A 835 11.50 -29.95 4.12
C LEU A 835 12.46 -30.64 5.11
N ASN A 836 13.76 -30.35 5.00
CA ASN A 836 14.81 -31.03 5.76
C ASN A 836 15.30 -30.21 6.97
N GLY A 837 15.00 -28.91 7.03
CA GLY A 837 15.43 -28.02 8.11
C GLY A 837 16.91 -27.67 8.11
N VAL A 838 17.64 -27.94 7.02
CA VAL A 838 19.08 -27.64 6.91
C VAL A 838 19.27 -26.15 6.65
N PRO A 839 20.04 -25.41 7.46
CA PRO A 839 20.23 -23.97 7.25
C PRO A 839 20.88 -23.67 5.89
N ALA A 840 20.55 -22.52 5.30
CA ALA A 840 21.15 -22.07 4.05
C ALA A 840 22.59 -21.58 4.26
N PRO A 841 23.56 -21.93 3.39
CA PRO A 841 24.91 -21.38 3.42
C PRO A 841 24.92 -19.85 3.31
N SER A 842 25.85 -19.19 4.00
CA SER A 842 25.99 -17.73 4.01
C SER A 842 26.20 -17.14 2.61
N GLU A 843 26.81 -17.91 1.72
CA GLU A 843 27.16 -17.58 0.35
C GLU A 843 25.93 -17.52 -0.59
N ILE A 844 24.81 -18.17 -0.21
CA ILE A 844 23.53 -18.13 -0.96
C ILE A 844 22.60 -17.05 -0.40
N GLN A 845 22.94 -16.49 0.77
CA GLN A 845 22.20 -15.38 1.42
C GLN A 845 22.60 -14.01 0.86
N VAL A 846 23.66 -13.93 0.04
CA VAL A 846 24.16 -12.69 -0.57
C VAL A 846 24.19 -12.82 -2.09
N THR A 847 23.90 -11.75 -2.81
CA THR A 847 23.95 -11.73 -4.28
C THR A 847 25.40 -11.75 -4.76
N GLY A 848 25.80 -12.78 -5.53
CA GLY A 848 27.17 -12.94 -6.02
C GLY A 848 27.29 -13.82 -7.28
N ALA A 849 28.39 -13.67 -8.03
CA ALA A 849 28.61 -14.31 -9.34
C ALA A 849 28.67 -15.86 -9.29
N SER A 850 28.92 -16.44 -8.12
CA SER A 850 29.05 -17.88 -7.89
C SER A 850 27.77 -18.57 -7.41
N GLN A 851 26.61 -17.92 -7.49
CA GLN A 851 25.35 -18.46 -6.94
C GLN A 851 25.00 -19.86 -7.49
N PHE A 852 25.28 -20.12 -8.77
CA PHE A 852 25.05 -21.42 -9.39
C PHE A 852 25.81 -22.55 -8.70
N ASP A 853 27.12 -22.37 -8.49
CA ASP A 853 27.99 -23.40 -7.89
C ASP A 853 27.61 -23.69 -6.44
N HIS A 854 27.22 -22.66 -5.68
CA HIS A 854 26.77 -22.81 -4.30
C HIS A 854 25.43 -23.55 -4.22
N LEU A 855 24.49 -23.29 -5.15
CA LEU A 855 23.22 -24.03 -5.25
C LEU A 855 23.45 -25.49 -5.63
N CYS A 856 24.28 -25.76 -6.64
CA CYS A 856 24.65 -27.13 -7.02
C CYS A 856 25.26 -27.88 -5.83
N SER A 857 26.22 -27.26 -5.14
CA SER A 857 26.83 -27.77 -3.93
C SER A 857 25.80 -28.09 -2.83
N TYR A 858 24.91 -27.16 -2.51
CA TYR A 858 23.90 -27.31 -1.46
C TYR A 858 22.90 -28.43 -1.77
N LEU A 859 22.60 -28.65 -3.05
CA LEU A 859 21.68 -29.67 -3.56
C LEU A 859 22.37 -31.00 -3.94
N SER A 860 23.66 -31.18 -3.62
CA SER A 860 24.44 -32.38 -3.97
C SER A 860 24.59 -32.66 -5.47
N LEU A 861 24.59 -31.62 -6.30
CA LEU A 861 24.85 -31.70 -7.74
C LEU A 861 26.32 -31.39 -8.09
N PRO A 862 26.85 -31.98 -9.18
CA PRO A 862 28.11 -31.53 -9.77
C PRO A 862 27.96 -30.14 -10.40
N ASN A 863 29.03 -29.34 -10.41
CA ASN A 863 29.03 -28.03 -11.08
C ASN A 863 28.83 -28.16 -12.60
N ASN A 864 29.31 -29.25 -13.20
CA ASN A 864 28.96 -29.65 -14.56
C ASN A 864 27.80 -30.65 -14.50
N LEU A 865 26.59 -30.18 -14.81
CA LEU A 865 25.37 -30.99 -14.74
C LEU A 865 25.35 -32.15 -15.75
N ILE A 866 26.17 -32.10 -16.81
CA ILE A 866 26.23 -33.18 -17.81
C ILE A 866 26.93 -34.43 -17.27
N CYS A 867 27.72 -34.30 -16.20
CA CYS A 867 28.30 -35.45 -15.50
C CYS A 867 27.22 -36.44 -15.04
N LEU A 868 26.00 -35.98 -14.72
CA LEU A 868 24.88 -36.85 -14.34
C LEU A 868 24.52 -37.86 -15.44
N PHE A 869 24.61 -37.45 -16.70
CA PHE A 869 24.36 -38.31 -17.86
C PHE A 869 25.54 -39.26 -18.14
N GLN A 870 26.78 -38.80 -17.92
CA GLN A 870 27.98 -39.62 -18.14
C GLN A 870 28.09 -40.74 -17.09
N GLU A 871 27.83 -40.44 -15.82
CA GLU A 871 27.88 -41.41 -14.71
C GLU A 871 26.79 -42.50 -14.84
N ASN A 872 25.66 -42.19 -15.48
CA ASN A 872 24.49 -43.07 -15.59
C ASN A 872 24.14 -43.47 -17.03
N GLY A 873 25.09 -43.35 -17.97
CA GLY A 873 24.84 -43.34 -19.42
C GLY A 873 24.04 -44.53 -19.97
N LYS A 874 24.23 -45.75 -19.45
CA LYS A 874 23.50 -46.94 -19.95
C LYS A 874 21.99 -46.85 -19.74
N ILE A 875 21.52 -46.32 -18.61
CA ILE A 875 20.09 -46.19 -18.31
C ILE A 875 19.57 -44.88 -18.90
N MET A 876 20.35 -43.81 -18.81
CA MET A 876 19.95 -42.52 -19.34
C MET A 876 19.76 -42.54 -20.85
N ASN A 877 20.59 -43.26 -21.60
CA ASN A 877 20.39 -43.40 -23.05
C ASN A 877 19.04 -44.07 -23.36
N THR A 878 18.64 -45.10 -22.60
CA THR A 878 17.33 -45.76 -22.76
C THR A 878 16.16 -44.85 -22.37
N LEU A 879 16.30 -44.07 -21.29
CA LEU A 879 15.25 -43.12 -20.87
C LEU A 879 15.10 -41.97 -21.87
N VAL A 880 16.21 -41.40 -22.32
CA VAL A 880 16.25 -40.33 -23.34
C VAL A 880 15.64 -40.83 -24.65
N GLU A 881 15.98 -42.04 -25.10
CA GLU A 881 15.37 -42.67 -26.27
C GLU A 881 13.85 -42.77 -26.10
N SER A 882 13.36 -43.21 -24.93
CA SER A 882 11.93 -43.30 -24.68
C SER A 882 11.23 -41.94 -24.62
N TRP A 883 11.84 -40.93 -24.01
CA TRP A 883 11.28 -39.56 -23.95
C TRP A 883 11.22 -38.91 -25.34
N CYS A 884 12.23 -39.13 -26.18
CA CYS A 884 12.30 -38.57 -27.53
C CYS A 884 11.43 -39.32 -28.54
N SER A 885 11.12 -40.60 -28.28
CA SER A 885 10.32 -41.44 -29.19
C SER A 885 8.81 -41.21 -29.06
N ASP A 886 8.35 -40.46 -28.05
CA ASP A 886 6.95 -40.12 -27.85
C ASP A 886 6.38 -39.35 -29.06
N ASN A 887 5.21 -39.80 -29.55
CA ASN A 887 4.56 -39.24 -30.72
C ASN A 887 4.17 -37.77 -30.53
N GLU A 888 3.87 -37.32 -29.32
CA GLU A 888 3.51 -35.92 -29.05
C GLU A 888 4.74 -35.00 -29.06
N VAL A 889 5.92 -35.48 -28.67
CA VAL A 889 7.20 -34.73 -28.79
C VAL A 889 7.53 -34.48 -30.26
N LYS A 890 7.35 -35.49 -31.13
CA LYS A 890 7.54 -35.34 -32.58
C LYS A 890 6.56 -34.33 -33.19
N ARG A 891 5.29 -34.35 -32.77
CA ARG A 891 4.27 -33.37 -33.23
C ARG A 891 4.55 -31.94 -32.77
N TYR A 892 5.11 -31.76 -31.57
CA TYR A 892 5.54 -30.45 -31.07
C TYR A 892 6.67 -29.87 -31.91
N LEU A 893 7.72 -30.68 -32.18
CA LEU A 893 8.88 -30.27 -32.96
C LEU A 893 8.55 -30.01 -34.46
N GLU A 894 7.54 -30.70 -35.02
CA GLU A 894 7.00 -30.45 -36.37
C GLU A 894 6.14 -29.16 -36.47
N GLY A 895 5.94 -28.41 -35.39
CA GLY A 895 5.21 -27.14 -35.40
C GLY A 895 3.69 -27.25 -35.52
N LYS A 896 3.10 -28.44 -35.26
CA LYS A 896 1.65 -28.70 -35.41
C LYS A 896 0.81 -28.42 -34.15
N ARG A 897 1.08 -27.32 -33.42
CA ARG A 897 0.18 -26.75 -32.41
C ARG A 897 -0.32 -25.38 -32.90
N GLN A 898 -1.60 -25.30 -33.25
CA GLN A 898 -2.24 -24.03 -33.62
C GLN A 898 -2.50 -23.18 -32.37
N ALA A 899 -2.02 -21.94 -32.37
CA ALA A 899 -2.51 -20.90 -31.48
C ALA A 899 -3.92 -20.50 -31.93
N ILE A 900 -4.91 -20.72 -31.07
CA ILE A 900 -6.31 -20.39 -31.33
C ILE A 900 -6.47 -18.86 -31.38
N ARG A 901 -7.16 -18.41 -32.44
CA ARG A 901 -7.54 -17.02 -32.72
C ARG A 901 -8.75 -16.58 -31.88
N CYS A 902 -8.74 -15.30 -31.51
CA CYS A 902 -9.86 -14.59 -30.86
C CYS A 902 -11.10 -14.50 -31.78
N PRO A 903 -12.33 -14.86 -31.34
CA PRO A 903 -13.50 -14.91 -32.23
C PRO A 903 -14.33 -13.62 -32.37
N LYS A 904 -14.00 -12.49 -31.72
CA LYS A 904 -14.88 -11.30 -31.74
C LYS A 904 -14.12 -9.98 -31.94
N SER A 905 -13.65 -9.76 -33.17
CA SER A 905 -13.33 -8.42 -33.69
C SER A 905 -14.49 -7.94 -34.56
N GLY A 906 -15.61 -7.60 -33.92
CA GLY A 906 -16.71 -6.86 -34.53
C GLY A 906 -16.64 -5.42 -34.03
N GLY A 907 -16.14 -4.52 -34.86
CA GLY A 907 -15.87 -3.14 -34.52
C GLY A 907 -17.13 -2.33 -34.25
N ASP A 908 -17.46 -2.15 -32.97
CA ASP A 908 -18.37 -1.10 -32.54
C ASP A 908 -17.83 -0.36 -31.32
N LYS A 909 -18.03 0.96 -31.27
CA LYS A 909 -17.39 1.85 -30.29
C LYS A 909 -18.02 1.69 -28.90
N SER A 910 -17.32 1.01 -27.99
CA SER A 910 -17.69 0.93 -26.57
C SER A 910 -17.77 2.32 -25.89
N ARG A 911 -18.77 2.51 -25.02
CA ARG A 911 -19.00 3.75 -24.26
C ARG A 911 -18.02 3.93 -23.09
N ALA A 912 -17.47 2.84 -22.55
CA ALA A 912 -16.49 2.84 -21.46
C ALA A 912 -15.46 1.70 -21.66
N PRO A 913 -14.43 1.93 -22.49
CA PRO A 913 -13.40 0.94 -22.78
C PRO A 913 -12.47 0.76 -21.57
N THR A 914 -12.27 -0.50 -21.18
CA THR A 914 -11.53 -0.91 -20.00
C THR A 914 -10.49 -1.96 -20.37
N LEU A 915 -9.22 -1.69 -20.10
CA LEU A 915 -8.09 -2.54 -20.44
C LEU A 915 -7.77 -3.47 -19.26
N CYS A 916 -7.74 -4.78 -19.48
CA CYS A 916 -7.18 -5.70 -18.49
C CYS A 916 -5.66 -5.53 -18.44
N LEU A 917 -5.11 -5.09 -17.30
CA LEU A 917 -3.66 -4.90 -17.13
C LEU A 917 -2.88 -6.22 -17.01
N VAL A 918 -3.58 -7.35 -16.90
CA VAL A 918 -2.98 -8.68 -16.78
C VAL A 918 -2.77 -9.35 -18.16
N CYS A 919 -3.74 -9.24 -19.08
CA CYS A 919 -3.66 -9.88 -20.40
C CYS A 919 -3.71 -8.92 -21.60
N GLY A 920 -3.95 -7.62 -21.36
CA GLY A 920 -4.05 -6.61 -22.43
C GLY A 920 -5.38 -6.62 -23.21
N THR A 921 -6.37 -7.42 -22.81
CA THR A 921 -7.67 -7.47 -23.49
C THR A 921 -8.49 -6.20 -23.20
N MET A 922 -9.10 -5.63 -24.23
CA MET A 922 -10.05 -4.52 -24.11
C MET A 922 -11.47 -5.06 -23.87
N LEU A 923 -12.13 -4.54 -22.84
CA LEU A 923 -13.46 -4.95 -22.37
C LEU A 923 -14.37 -3.72 -22.23
N CYS A 924 -15.69 -3.95 -22.17
CA CYS A 924 -16.68 -2.92 -21.85
C CYS A 924 -16.97 -2.95 -20.34
N SER A 925 -16.79 -1.84 -19.63
CA SER A 925 -17.27 -1.72 -18.25
C SER A 925 -18.57 -0.93 -18.18
N GLN A 926 -19.49 -1.25 -17.27
CA GLN A 926 -20.75 -0.50 -17.03
C GLN A 926 -21.71 -0.40 -18.24
N SER A 927 -21.66 -1.36 -19.17
CA SER A 927 -22.61 -1.43 -20.28
C SER A 927 -23.16 -2.85 -20.43
N TYR A 928 -24.49 -2.99 -20.40
CA TYR A 928 -25.22 -4.27 -20.48
C TYR A 928 -24.93 -5.09 -21.77
N CYS A 929 -24.24 -4.50 -22.75
CA CYS A 929 -23.96 -5.11 -24.06
C CYS A 929 -23.04 -6.34 -24.04
N CYS A 930 -22.33 -6.60 -22.93
CA CYS A 930 -21.38 -7.72 -22.82
C CYS A 930 -21.60 -8.54 -21.54
N GLN A 931 -22.81 -8.52 -20.97
CA GLN A 931 -23.15 -9.38 -19.84
C GLN A 931 -23.04 -10.86 -20.24
N THR A 932 -22.50 -11.66 -19.33
CA THR A 932 -22.35 -13.11 -19.48
C THR A 932 -22.88 -13.77 -18.22
N GLU A 933 -23.51 -14.91 -18.37
CA GLU A 933 -24.02 -15.69 -17.24
C GLU A 933 -22.89 -16.48 -16.58
N LEU A 934 -22.71 -16.32 -15.26
CA LEU A 934 -21.74 -17.05 -14.45
C LEU A 934 -22.44 -17.65 -13.24
N GLU A 935 -22.52 -18.99 -13.21
CA GLU A 935 -23.18 -19.76 -12.16
C GLU A 935 -24.66 -19.36 -11.94
N GLY A 936 -25.39 -19.08 -13.02
CA GLY A 936 -26.82 -18.72 -12.98
C GLY A 936 -27.12 -17.23 -12.73
N GLU A 937 -26.09 -16.38 -12.66
CA GLU A 937 -26.23 -14.94 -12.44
C GLU A 937 -25.61 -14.12 -13.59
N ASP A 938 -26.29 -13.06 -14.01
CA ASP A 938 -25.77 -12.13 -15.01
C ASP A 938 -24.67 -11.24 -14.42
N VAL A 939 -23.45 -11.33 -14.97
CA VAL A 939 -22.32 -10.49 -14.56
C VAL A 939 -21.78 -9.65 -15.72
N GLY A 940 -21.16 -8.52 -15.38
CA GLY A 940 -20.51 -7.63 -16.34
C GLY A 940 -19.26 -8.26 -16.98
N ALA A 941 -18.77 -7.65 -18.07
CA ALA A 941 -17.67 -8.23 -18.84
C ALA A 941 -16.33 -8.21 -18.10
N CYS A 942 -16.10 -7.24 -17.20
CA CYS A 942 -14.88 -7.21 -16.40
C CYS A 942 -14.94 -8.31 -15.34
N THR A 943 -16.09 -8.43 -14.64
CA THR A 943 -16.33 -9.50 -13.68
C THR A 943 -16.24 -10.88 -14.34
N ALA A 944 -16.83 -11.09 -15.51
CA ALA A 944 -16.69 -12.36 -16.24
C ALA A 944 -15.24 -12.66 -16.61
N HIS A 945 -14.50 -11.64 -17.04
CA HIS A 945 -13.10 -11.81 -17.42
C HIS A 945 -12.19 -12.14 -16.25
N THR A 946 -12.50 -11.74 -15.00
CA THR A 946 -11.68 -12.12 -13.84
C THR A 946 -11.64 -13.63 -13.64
N TYR A 947 -12.76 -14.33 -13.86
CA TYR A 947 -12.86 -15.79 -13.70
C TYR A 947 -12.01 -16.55 -14.71
N VAL A 948 -11.81 -15.98 -15.91
CA VAL A 948 -10.97 -16.56 -16.97
C VAL A 948 -9.50 -16.15 -16.80
N CYS A 949 -9.23 -14.86 -16.67
CA CYS A 949 -7.88 -14.29 -16.74
C CYS A 949 -7.11 -14.35 -15.42
N GLY A 950 -7.81 -14.15 -14.30
CA GLY A 950 -7.22 -13.98 -12.97
C GLY A 950 -7.77 -14.93 -11.90
N SER A 951 -8.49 -15.99 -12.29
CA SER A 951 -9.13 -16.96 -11.38
C SER A 951 -10.06 -16.32 -10.33
N GLY A 952 -10.73 -15.23 -10.69
CA GLY A 952 -11.66 -14.50 -9.82
C GLY A 952 -11.11 -13.18 -9.29
N VAL A 953 -9.84 -12.85 -9.55
CA VAL A 953 -9.26 -11.53 -9.26
C VAL A 953 -8.96 -10.82 -10.58
N GLY A 954 -9.11 -9.49 -10.64
CA GLY A 954 -8.79 -8.74 -11.86
C GLY A 954 -8.28 -7.34 -11.59
N ILE A 955 -7.37 -6.90 -12.46
CA ILE A 955 -6.82 -5.54 -12.47
C ILE A 955 -7.15 -4.91 -13.82
N PHE A 956 -7.90 -3.82 -13.78
CA PHE A 956 -8.41 -3.15 -14.97
C PHE A 956 -8.06 -1.67 -14.97
N LEU A 957 -7.80 -1.11 -16.14
CA LEU A 957 -7.63 0.32 -16.36
C LEU A 957 -8.80 0.83 -17.18
N ARG A 958 -9.64 1.68 -16.58
CA ARG A 958 -10.71 2.40 -17.29
C ARG A 958 -10.08 3.53 -18.09
N VAL A 959 -9.95 3.34 -19.41
CA VAL A 959 -9.09 4.18 -20.26
C VAL A 959 -9.57 5.63 -20.32
N ARG A 960 -10.89 5.85 -20.43
CA ARG A 960 -11.47 7.21 -20.48
C ARG A 960 -11.48 7.93 -19.14
N GLU A 961 -11.41 7.18 -18.05
CA GLU A 961 -11.51 7.74 -16.70
C GLU A 961 -10.15 7.80 -15.99
N CYS A 962 -9.10 7.28 -16.62
CA CYS A 962 -7.77 7.17 -16.02
C CYS A 962 -7.85 6.63 -14.58
N GLN A 963 -8.52 5.50 -14.39
CA GLN A 963 -8.76 4.93 -13.07
C GLN A 963 -8.48 3.43 -13.11
N VAL A 964 -7.75 2.94 -12.11
CA VAL A 964 -7.52 1.50 -11.94
C VAL A 964 -8.63 0.93 -11.08
N LEU A 965 -9.13 -0.24 -11.47
CA LEU A 965 -10.19 -0.97 -10.81
C LEU A 965 -9.64 -2.35 -10.43
N PHE A 966 -9.72 -2.67 -9.14
CA PHE A 966 -9.48 -4.01 -8.62
C PHE A 966 -10.83 -4.69 -8.40
N LEU A 967 -10.96 -5.93 -8.89
CA LEU A 967 -12.14 -6.77 -8.68
C LEU A 967 -11.72 -8.10 -8.04
N ALA A 968 -12.53 -8.61 -7.12
CA ALA A 968 -12.39 -9.92 -6.52
C ALA A 968 -13.77 -10.59 -6.36
N GLY A 969 -13.94 -11.79 -6.91
CA GLY A 969 -15.23 -12.49 -6.95
C GLY A 969 -16.28 -11.74 -7.78
N LYS A 970 -17.56 -11.96 -7.46
CA LYS A 970 -18.69 -11.29 -8.13
C LYS A 970 -19.00 -9.91 -7.55
N THR A 971 -18.80 -9.73 -6.24
CA THR A 971 -19.39 -8.61 -5.48
C THR A 971 -18.36 -7.71 -4.81
N LYS A 972 -17.06 -7.98 -4.91
CA LYS A 972 -16.02 -7.17 -4.25
C LYS A 972 -15.18 -6.42 -5.28
N GLY A 973 -14.89 -5.16 -4.97
CA GLY A 973 -14.01 -4.32 -5.75
C GLY A 973 -13.63 -3.03 -5.05
N CYS A 974 -12.59 -2.38 -5.55
CA CYS A 974 -12.18 -1.04 -5.12
C CYS A 974 -11.52 -0.26 -6.26
N PHE A 975 -11.53 1.06 -6.16
CA PHE A 975 -10.77 1.92 -7.05
C PHE A 975 -9.37 2.17 -6.52
N TYR A 976 -8.39 2.13 -7.42
CA TYR A 976 -6.99 2.38 -7.13
C TYR A 976 -6.45 3.52 -8.00
N ALA A 977 -5.43 4.22 -7.49
CA ALA A 977 -4.81 5.32 -8.22
C ALA A 977 -4.09 4.81 -9.48
N PRO A 978 -4.32 5.42 -10.67
CA PRO A 978 -3.65 5.01 -11.89
C PRO A 978 -2.13 5.28 -11.82
N PRO A 979 -1.33 4.57 -12.63
CA PRO A 979 0.10 4.80 -12.73
C PRO A 979 0.46 5.97 -13.67
N TYR A 980 -0.51 6.73 -14.17
CA TYR A 980 -0.30 7.83 -15.11
C TYR A 980 -0.44 9.18 -14.38
N LEU A 981 0.57 10.04 -14.49
CA LEU A 981 0.65 11.33 -13.82
C LEU A 981 0.96 12.45 -14.82
N ASP A 982 0.46 13.65 -14.56
CA ASP A 982 0.89 14.86 -15.26
C ASP A 982 2.26 15.35 -14.77
N ASP A 983 2.79 16.41 -15.38
CA ASP A 983 4.07 17.04 -15.02
C ASP A 983 4.09 17.59 -13.57
N TYR A 984 2.93 17.74 -12.94
CA TYR A 984 2.76 18.19 -11.55
C TYR A 984 2.64 17.02 -10.55
N GLY A 985 2.66 15.78 -11.03
CA GLY A 985 2.55 14.57 -10.22
C GLY A 985 1.11 14.21 -9.82
N GLU A 986 0.11 14.74 -10.50
CA GLU A 986 -1.32 14.48 -10.24
C GLU A 986 -1.93 13.54 -11.28
N THR A 987 -2.92 12.77 -10.85
CA THR A 987 -3.74 11.92 -11.74
C THR A 987 -4.90 12.73 -12.30
N ASP A 988 -5.17 12.67 -13.60
CA ASP A 988 -6.34 13.32 -14.20
C ASP A 988 -7.55 12.36 -14.28
N GLN A 989 -8.24 12.17 -13.15
CA GLN A 989 -9.43 11.32 -13.09
C GLN A 989 -10.54 11.89 -13.99
N GLY A 990 -11.03 11.06 -14.92
CA GLY A 990 -12.00 11.47 -15.93
C GLY A 990 -11.41 12.25 -17.11
N LEU A 991 -10.08 12.40 -17.19
CA LEU A 991 -9.37 13.19 -18.21
C LEU A 991 -9.96 14.61 -18.38
N ARG A 992 -10.45 15.20 -17.28
CA ARG A 992 -11.22 16.47 -17.33
C ARG A 992 -10.31 17.68 -17.52
N ARG A 993 -9.05 17.59 -17.09
CA ARG A 993 -8.08 18.69 -17.19
C ARG A 993 -7.39 18.70 -18.54
N GLY A 994 -7.26 17.54 -19.20
CA GLY A 994 -6.68 17.44 -20.53
C GLY A 994 -5.15 17.54 -20.56
N ASN A 995 -4.50 17.51 -19.40
CA ASN A 995 -3.04 17.51 -19.31
C ASN A 995 -2.47 16.20 -19.88
N PRO A 996 -1.34 16.24 -20.60
CA PRO A 996 -0.61 15.03 -20.99
C PRO A 996 -0.23 14.23 -19.74
N LEU A 997 -0.52 12.92 -19.76
CA LEU A 997 -0.16 12.02 -18.67
C LEU A 997 0.96 11.07 -19.10
N HIS A 998 1.94 10.88 -18.22
CA HIS A 998 3.09 10.01 -18.41
C HIS A 998 3.08 8.85 -17.41
N LEU A 999 3.56 7.68 -17.85
CA LEU A 999 3.66 6.50 -17.01
C LEU A 999 4.70 6.68 -15.91
N CYS A 1000 4.25 6.73 -14.66
CA CYS A 1000 5.11 6.64 -13.48
C CYS A 1000 5.52 5.18 -13.25
N LYS A 1001 6.77 4.86 -13.60
CA LYS A 1001 7.34 3.51 -13.44
C LYS A 1001 7.24 2.98 -12.01
N GLU A 1002 7.35 3.83 -11.00
CA GLU A 1002 7.28 3.45 -9.59
C GLU A 1002 5.86 3.01 -9.18
N ARG A 1003 4.83 3.78 -9.54
CA ARG A 1003 3.43 3.41 -9.28
C ARG A 1003 3.04 2.14 -10.04
N PHE A 1004 3.52 1.99 -11.26
CA PHE A 1004 3.31 0.77 -12.03
C PHE A 1004 3.96 -0.45 -11.34
N LYS A 1005 5.21 -0.34 -10.89
CA LYS A 1005 5.90 -1.37 -10.10
C LYS A 1005 5.12 -1.75 -8.82
N LYS A 1006 4.49 -0.77 -8.15
CA LYS A 1006 3.66 -1.04 -6.97
C LYS A 1006 2.43 -1.90 -7.31
N ILE A 1007 1.73 -1.61 -8.40
CA ILE A 1007 0.59 -2.42 -8.87
C ILE A 1007 1.05 -3.82 -9.27
N GLN A 1008 2.17 -3.93 -9.98
CA GLN A 1008 2.78 -5.21 -10.34
C GLN A 1008 3.11 -6.04 -9.09
N LYS A 1009 3.68 -5.40 -8.07
CA LYS A 1009 4.00 -6.06 -6.79
C LYS A 1009 2.75 -6.58 -6.07
N LEU A 1010 1.66 -5.81 -6.03
CA LEU A 1010 0.39 -6.26 -5.45
C LEU A 1010 -0.17 -7.50 -6.16
N TRP A 1011 -0.07 -7.54 -7.49
CA TRP A 1011 -0.47 -8.71 -8.28
C TRP A 1011 0.41 -9.93 -7.99
N GLN A 1012 1.73 -9.74 -8.00
CA GLN A 1012 2.70 -10.82 -7.79
C GLN A 1012 2.62 -11.42 -6.37
N GLN A 1013 2.27 -10.61 -5.37
CA GLN A 1013 2.11 -11.02 -3.98
C GLN A 1013 0.71 -11.53 -3.63
N HIS A 1014 -0.22 -11.54 -4.60
CA HIS A 1014 -1.62 -11.92 -4.43
C HIS A 1014 -2.37 -11.11 -3.36
N SER A 1015 -1.95 -9.87 -3.11
CA SER A 1015 -2.51 -8.96 -2.08
C SER A 1015 -3.67 -8.10 -2.58
N ILE A 1016 -4.17 -8.32 -3.80
CA ILE A 1016 -5.28 -7.53 -4.36
C ILE A 1016 -6.56 -7.67 -3.52
N THR A 1017 -6.88 -8.89 -3.08
CA THR A 1017 -8.07 -9.14 -2.23
C THR A 1017 -7.97 -8.45 -0.88
N GLU A 1018 -6.77 -8.42 -0.29
CA GLU A 1018 -6.49 -7.71 0.97
C GLU A 1018 -6.66 -6.19 0.80
N GLU A 1019 -6.10 -5.63 -0.29
CA GLU A 1019 -6.22 -4.20 -0.60
C GLU A 1019 -7.68 -3.78 -0.85
N ILE A 1020 -8.49 -4.65 -1.47
CA ILE A 1020 -9.94 -4.44 -1.62
C ILE A 1020 -10.61 -4.39 -0.24
N GLY A 1021 -10.29 -5.34 0.65
CA GLY A 1021 -10.84 -5.38 2.01
C GLY A 1021 -10.54 -4.10 2.79
N HIS A 1022 -9.27 -3.68 2.84
CA HIS A 1022 -8.86 -2.45 3.51
C HIS A 1022 -9.51 -1.19 2.91
N ALA A 1023 -9.61 -1.13 1.58
CA ALA A 1023 -10.24 0.00 0.91
C ALA A 1023 -11.75 0.09 1.18
N GLN A 1024 -12.44 -1.05 1.30
CA GLN A 1024 -13.88 -1.08 1.63
C GLN A 1024 -14.15 -0.68 3.08
N GLU A 1025 -13.28 -1.09 4.01
CA GLU A 1025 -13.38 -0.68 5.42
C GLU A 1025 -13.12 0.82 5.62
N ALA A 1026 -12.15 1.38 4.90
CA ALA A 1026 -11.88 2.82 4.93
C ALA A 1026 -13.02 3.67 4.32
N ASN A 1027 -13.82 3.10 3.40
CA ASN A 1027 -14.81 3.82 2.59
C ASN A 1027 -16.28 3.48 2.92
N GLN A 1028 -16.59 3.13 4.18
CA GLN A 1028 -17.96 2.74 4.64
C GLN A 1028 -19.08 3.78 4.36
N THR A 1029 -18.77 4.97 3.85
CA THR A 1029 -19.71 6.06 3.54
C THR A 1029 -20.15 6.16 2.07
N LEU A 1030 -19.57 5.38 1.15
CA LEU A 1030 -19.95 5.40 -0.27
C LEU A 1030 -21.15 4.50 -0.57
N VAL A 1031 -22.14 5.02 -1.29
CA VAL A 1031 -23.29 4.29 -1.84
C VAL A 1031 -22.78 3.05 -2.58
N GLY A 1032 -23.31 1.87 -2.24
CA GLY A 1032 -22.84 0.58 -2.74
C GLY A 1032 -22.77 0.53 -4.27
N ILE A 1033 -21.54 0.54 -4.80
CA ILE A 1033 -21.29 0.26 -6.21
C ILE A 1033 -21.59 -1.21 -6.45
N ASP A 1034 -22.40 -1.49 -7.45
CA ASP A 1034 -22.71 -2.85 -7.84
C ASP A 1034 -21.57 -3.44 -8.68
N TRP A 1035 -20.60 -4.05 -8.00
CA TRP A 1035 -19.41 -4.64 -8.61
C TRP A 1035 -19.74 -5.81 -9.56
N GLN A 1036 -20.93 -6.41 -9.43
CA GLN A 1036 -21.35 -7.55 -10.24
C GLN A 1036 -21.55 -7.18 -11.71
N HIS A 1037 -22.04 -5.97 -11.98
CA HIS A 1037 -22.39 -5.53 -13.34
C HIS A 1037 -21.26 -4.78 -14.06
N LEU A 1038 -20.04 -4.80 -13.52
CA LEU A 1038 -18.87 -4.08 -14.03
C LEU A 1038 -18.09 -4.80 -15.13
#